data_AF-A0A6N8JJN8-F1
#
_entry.id   AF-A0A6N8JJN8-F1
#
_cell.length_a   1.000
_cell.length_b   1.000
_cell.length_c   1.000
_cell.angle_alpha   90.00
_cell.angle_beta   90.00
_cell.angle_gamma   90.00
#
_symmetry.space_group_name_H-M   'P 1'
#
loop_
_entity.id
_entity.type
_entity.pdbx_description
1 polymer ?
#
loop_
_entity_poly.entity_id
_entity_poly.type
_entity_poly.pdbx_seq_one_letter_code
_entity_poly.pdbx_strand_id
1 'polypeptide(L)'
;MDTTKKTAVIIGAGPAGLTAAYEMLKRTDILPVILEKSDDIGGISKTINYKGNRMDIGGHRFFSKSDRVMNWWMNIMPPQQEAGSSFTINYQNKSREVNADSTPQDGDKVMLVRKRLSRIYFLRKFFTYPITLSIETLRKLGVFRTFAILFSYLKAQLFPRKPEKSLEDFMINRFGLTLYNLFFKDYTEKVWGVPCHEIPAEWGAQRIKGVSITKAIQHALQELTKKKKTGDISQKDTETSLIEQFLYPKFGPGQLWEEVARQVQEMGGIIHMHHDVKYILAEENKVTAVTAVNKQTNEALHLDGDYFFSTMPVKELIAGIAGPVPLNVKEIASGLQYRDFITVGILLKRLSYLDKHTGEWKALSLEDTWIYIQEKEVTVGRLQLFNNWSPYLVNDPDTIWVGMEYFCNETDAFWKLPDEEISALAIAELEKIGLATVENVLDSTVLRVEKTYPAYFGAYEHFDKVKAYTDTLENLFLVGRNGMHKYNNADHSMLTAMVAVDNIAAGITSKENIWAINTEQEYHEEKAVTDTPVAIPASQVQPSFKDYLLHNPLNRALLWVGGIGILSLFIIFKYMYPHAGFIDGDSYVYLESAYLNLNINTYPVGYSKFLRIFSTFTHSDVALVLFQYLLLQFSALYFFFTLRYFYKPGKLVSILLFACLAGNPVFLYMSNYISSDALFLSLSLLWFTTLLWILQKPTPRLIAIHALLLLMAFTVRYNALFYPLIATLAFILSRQRILVKVTGIAASFLVIAGFMYHTSNQYNRLTGIRQFSPFSGWQMANNALYAYRYVKDKKDKPLPSRFKELDGMVRTYFDSTKDVRKHPQELFQANTWYMWDPQSPLQIYMQHRFIKDSSASILKRWATVGPLYADYGAYLIKQYPKQFAEYYLMPNALKYYVPPVEFLDTYNMGKDSVAPIAEFWFGYKSRKVTTIFKDLKVSALDFYPVTAAVLNILFVLGVIGFVVLKGIRTYPLLSVTLLLVTTLWIVNFGFSIFASSIALRFQLFPLLVSFAFGLLLLEYVWKAAMTEEK
;
A
#
# COMPACT_ATOMS: atom_id res chain seq x y z
N MET A 1 64.48 0.99 24.44
CA MET A 1 63.27 0.23 24.82
C MET A 1 63.73 -1.05 25.46
N ASP A 2 63.14 -1.44 26.60
CA ASP A 2 63.37 -2.75 27.21
C ASP A 2 62.93 -3.84 26.21
N THR A 3 63.86 -4.64 25.71
CA THR A 3 63.65 -5.61 24.60
C THR A 3 62.76 -6.80 24.98
N THR A 4 62.10 -6.75 26.14
CA THR A 4 61.25 -7.81 26.68
C THR A 4 59.74 -7.50 26.62
N LYS A 5 59.34 -6.25 26.35
CA LYS A 5 57.93 -5.83 26.34
C LYS A 5 57.34 -5.89 24.93
N LYS A 6 56.26 -6.67 24.74
CA LYS A 6 55.54 -6.77 23.46
C LYS A 6 55.00 -5.41 23.03
N THR A 7 54.99 -5.13 21.73
CA THR A 7 54.55 -3.86 21.15
C THR A 7 53.39 -4.05 20.18
N ALA A 8 52.38 -3.18 20.24
CA ALA A 8 51.29 -3.12 19.28
C ALA A 8 51.33 -1.81 18.48
N VAL A 9 51.52 -1.89 17.17
CA VAL A 9 51.49 -0.72 16.29
C VAL A 9 50.06 -0.48 15.81
N ILE A 10 49.54 0.72 16.06
CA ILE A 10 48.15 1.09 15.77
C ILE A 10 48.16 2.22 14.73
N ILE A 11 47.57 1.97 13.58
CA ILE A 11 47.49 2.94 12.48
C ILE A 11 46.21 3.74 12.63
N GLY A 12 46.34 5.02 13.03
CA GLY A 12 45.30 6.02 13.17
C GLY A 12 44.89 6.31 14.63
N ALA A 13 44.81 7.60 14.98
CA ALA A 13 44.39 8.09 16.30
C ALA A 13 42.89 8.46 16.35
N GLY A 14 42.05 7.69 15.66
CA GLY A 14 40.59 7.80 15.71
C GLY A 14 39.96 7.01 16.87
N PRO A 15 38.62 6.97 16.97
CA PRO A 15 37.90 6.26 18.03
C PRO A 15 38.37 4.82 18.26
N ALA A 16 38.50 4.03 17.19
CA ALA A 16 38.92 2.64 17.29
C ALA A 16 40.39 2.51 17.77
N GLY A 17 41.30 3.31 17.22
CA GLY A 17 42.73 3.23 17.55
C GLY A 17 43.03 3.65 18.98
N LEU A 18 42.43 4.76 19.43
CA LEU A 18 42.57 5.24 20.81
C LEU A 18 41.91 4.30 21.81
N THR A 19 40.75 3.73 21.49
CA THR A 19 40.12 2.70 22.34
C THR A 19 41.00 1.45 22.43
N ALA A 20 41.59 0.98 21.33
CA ALA A 20 42.51 -0.17 21.35
C ALA A 20 43.71 0.11 22.27
N ALA A 21 44.37 1.26 22.11
CA ALA A 21 45.51 1.65 22.94
C ALA A 21 45.15 1.75 24.43
N TYR A 22 44.02 2.39 24.74
CA TYR A 22 43.55 2.56 26.11
C TYR A 22 43.21 1.22 26.77
N GLU A 23 42.44 0.35 26.10
CA GLU A 23 42.07 -0.97 26.62
C GLU A 23 43.31 -1.86 26.81
N MET A 24 44.26 -1.79 25.89
CA MET A 24 45.49 -2.58 25.94
C MET A 24 46.37 -2.22 27.13
N LEU A 25 46.58 -0.91 27.38
CA LEU A 25 47.34 -0.41 28.53
C LEU A 25 46.68 -0.76 29.89
N LYS A 26 45.35 -0.86 29.93
CA LYS A 26 44.62 -1.19 31.16
C LYS A 26 44.61 -2.68 31.49
N ARG A 27 44.81 -3.55 30.49
CA ARG A 27 44.47 -4.98 30.60
C ARG A 27 45.58 -5.93 30.22
N THR A 28 46.66 -5.42 29.63
CA THR A 28 47.79 -6.22 29.15
C THR A 28 49.11 -5.49 29.41
N ASP A 29 50.22 -6.21 29.29
CA ASP A 29 51.57 -5.62 29.35
C ASP A 29 52.09 -5.17 27.96
N ILE A 30 51.21 -5.09 26.95
CA ILE A 30 51.61 -4.72 25.58
C ILE A 30 51.65 -3.19 25.46
N LEU A 31 52.74 -2.67 24.90
CA LEU A 31 52.93 -1.23 24.67
C LEU A 31 52.30 -0.81 23.34
N PRO A 32 51.26 0.06 23.32
CA PRO A 32 50.71 0.58 22.07
C PRO A 32 51.53 1.77 21.54
N VAL A 33 51.79 1.77 20.23
CA VAL A 33 52.40 2.87 19.47
C VAL A 33 51.45 3.28 18.35
N ILE A 34 50.85 4.46 18.46
CA ILE A 34 49.90 5.01 17.49
C ILE A 34 50.63 5.86 16.44
N LEU A 35 50.31 5.65 15.17
CA LEU A 35 50.77 6.46 14.04
C LEU A 35 49.58 7.21 13.44
N GLU A 36 49.58 8.54 13.49
CA GLU A 36 48.51 9.40 12.97
C GLU A 36 49.04 10.31 11.86
N LYS A 37 48.35 10.31 10.71
CA LYS A 37 48.72 11.07 9.50
C LYS A 37 48.52 12.57 9.67
N SER A 38 47.55 12.99 10.47
CA SER A 38 47.20 14.40 10.72
C SER A 38 47.88 14.98 11.98
N ASP A 39 47.67 16.27 12.23
CA ASP A 39 47.94 16.98 13.50
C ASP A 39 46.82 16.81 14.52
N ASP A 40 45.66 16.29 14.13
CA ASP A 40 44.48 16.26 14.98
C ASP A 40 44.20 14.87 15.56
N ILE A 41 43.62 14.85 16.76
CA ILE A 41 43.17 13.62 17.43
C ILE A 41 41.68 13.37 17.15
N GLY A 42 41.29 12.11 17.02
CA GLY A 42 39.89 11.69 16.88
C GLY A 42 39.44 11.36 15.46
N GLY A 43 40.32 11.47 14.46
CA GLY A 43 40.01 11.10 13.07
C GLY A 43 38.79 11.86 12.52
N ILE A 44 37.78 11.15 12.01
CA ILE A 44 36.52 11.79 11.56
C ILE A 44 35.60 12.22 12.71
N SER A 45 35.92 11.89 13.96
CA SER A 45 35.20 12.32 15.17
C SER A 45 35.91 13.48 15.90
N LYS A 46 36.83 14.17 15.22
CA LYS A 46 37.49 15.36 15.74
C LYS A 46 36.57 16.59 15.71
N THR A 47 36.96 17.60 16.48
CA THR A 47 36.32 18.92 16.50
C THR A 47 37.36 19.97 16.15
N ILE A 48 37.12 20.73 15.08
CA ILE A 48 38.05 21.75 14.59
C ILE A 48 37.72 23.09 15.22
N ASN A 49 38.74 23.78 15.75
CA ASN A 49 38.60 25.12 16.33
C ASN A 49 39.07 26.20 15.35
N TYR A 50 38.13 27.00 14.85
CA TYR A 50 38.38 28.14 13.97
C TYR A 50 38.04 29.45 14.71
N LYS A 51 39.08 30.19 15.11
CA LYS A 51 38.95 31.49 15.82
C LYS A 51 38.01 31.44 17.03
N GLY A 52 38.03 30.33 17.79
CA GLY A 52 37.16 30.11 18.95
C GLY A 52 35.83 29.42 18.63
N ASN A 53 35.39 29.42 17.37
CA ASN A 53 34.21 28.67 16.92
C ASN A 53 34.61 27.23 16.56
N ARG A 54 33.93 26.26 17.15
CA ARG A 54 34.22 24.83 17.01
C ARG A 54 33.25 24.18 16.03
N MET A 55 33.77 23.32 15.17
CA MET A 55 33.01 22.62 14.13
C MET A 55 33.32 21.13 14.13
N ASP A 56 32.27 20.33 14.22
CA ASP A 56 32.37 18.88 14.11
C ASP A 56 32.35 18.42 12.65
N ILE A 57 33.06 17.32 12.40
CA ILE A 57 33.11 16.64 11.12
C ILE A 57 31.89 15.71 11.00
N GLY A 58 30.73 16.30 10.74
CA GLY A 58 29.45 15.59 10.79
C GLY A 58 28.89 15.45 12.20
N GLY A 59 27.57 15.26 12.31
CA GLY A 59 26.90 15.18 13.61
C GLY A 59 27.23 13.90 14.39
N HIS A 60 27.94 14.03 15.51
CA HIS A 60 28.33 12.92 16.40
C HIS A 60 27.50 12.90 17.67
N ARG A 61 26.73 11.83 17.86
CA ARG A 61 25.91 11.61 19.06
C ARG A 61 26.51 10.51 19.93
N PHE A 62 26.61 10.74 21.23
CA PHE A 62 27.03 9.72 22.18
C PHE A 62 25.80 9.05 22.79
N PHE A 63 25.40 7.96 22.14
CA PHE A 63 24.41 7.01 22.60
C PHE A 63 24.79 5.64 22.05
N SER A 64 24.83 4.61 22.91
CA SER A 64 25.06 3.23 22.49
C SER A 64 24.11 2.28 23.22
N LYS A 65 23.82 1.15 22.56
CA LYS A 65 23.14 0.00 23.18
C LYS A 65 24.10 -0.81 24.07
N SER A 66 25.42 -0.67 23.90
CA SER A 66 26.41 -1.40 24.68
C SER A 66 26.66 -0.71 26.01
N ASP A 67 26.42 -1.41 27.12
CA ASP A 67 26.78 -0.96 28.46
C ASP A 67 28.27 -0.70 28.58
N ARG A 68 29.09 -1.54 27.96
CA ARG A 68 30.55 -1.38 27.93
C ARG A 68 30.94 -0.04 27.33
N VAL A 69 30.37 0.34 26.19
CA VAL A 69 30.67 1.63 25.54
C VAL A 69 30.16 2.82 26.35
N MET A 70 28.92 2.73 26.86
CA MET A 70 28.34 3.81 27.67
C MET A 70 29.16 4.05 28.93
N ASN A 71 29.49 2.98 29.67
CA ASN A 71 30.31 3.07 30.87
C ASN A 71 31.72 3.57 30.54
N TRP A 72 32.30 3.13 29.42
CA TRP A 72 33.60 3.62 28.96
C TRP A 72 33.57 5.13 28.74
N TRP A 73 32.58 5.66 28.02
CA TRP A 73 32.44 7.11 27.81
C TRP A 73 32.27 7.88 29.11
N MET A 74 31.40 7.40 30.01
CA MET A 74 31.13 8.07 31.29
C MET A 74 32.33 8.02 32.25
N ASN A 75 33.14 6.96 32.17
CA ASN A 75 34.38 6.83 32.95
C ASN A 75 35.45 7.82 32.49
N ILE A 76 35.53 8.11 31.19
CA ILE A 76 36.46 9.11 30.66
C ILE A 76 35.94 10.53 30.91
N MET A 77 34.64 10.76 30.67
CA MET A 77 34.01 12.06 30.77
C MET A 77 32.60 11.95 31.37
N PRO A 78 32.43 12.22 32.68
CA PRO A 78 31.16 12.07 33.36
C PRO A 78 30.10 13.10 32.90
N PRO A 79 28.79 12.81 33.06
CA PRO A 79 27.74 13.76 32.73
C PRO A 79 27.74 15.00 33.65
N GLN A 80 27.33 16.15 33.13
CA GLN A 80 27.21 17.41 33.87
C GLN A 80 25.93 17.42 34.75
N GLN A 81 25.84 16.55 35.75
CA GLN A 81 24.77 16.55 36.76
C GLN A 81 25.34 16.29 38.17
N GLU A 82 24.54 16.58 39.20
CA GLU A 82 24.93 16.34 40.61
C GLU A 82 25.08 14.84 40.89
N ALA A 83 26.06 14.47 41.72
CA ALA A 83 26.29 13.09 42.12
C ALA A 83 25.03 12.46 42.76
N GLY A 84 24.69 11.24 42.34
CA GLY A 84 23.50 10.53 42.81
C GLY A 84 22.21 10.85 42.03
N SER A 85 22.27 11.73 41.02
CA SER A 85 21.15 11.92 40.09
C SER A 85 21.13 10.82 39.02
N SER A 86 19.95 10.24 38.77
CA SER A 86 19.70 9.41 37.60
C SER A 86 18.80 10.15 36.62
N PHE A 87 19.12 10.02 35.32
CA PHE A 87 18.29 10.56 34.26
C PHE A 87 18.18 9.57 33.11
N THR A 88 17.02 9.54 32.47
CA THR A 88 16.78 8.65 31.34
C THR A 88 17.07 9.37 30.04
N ILE A 89 18.01 8.84 29.25
CA ILE A 89 18.17 9.24 27.85
C ILE A 89 17.31 8.36 26.96
N ASN A 90 16.55 8.99 26.08
CA ASN A 90 15.67 8.31 25.13
C ASN A 90 16.21 8.46 23.71
N TYR A 91 16.29 7.37 22.95
CA TYR A 91 16.75 7.40 21.57
C TYR A 91 16.10 6.26 20.77
N GLN A 92 15.46 6.58 19.63
CA GLN A 92 14.77 5.61 18.76
C GLN A 92 13.85 4.60 19.51
N ASN A 93 12.91 5.11 20.33
CA ASN A 93 12.01 4.32 21.17
C ASN A 93 12.71 3.39 22.19
N LYS A 94 13.99 3.64 22.48
CA LYS A 94 14.71 2.98 23.56
C LYS A 94 15.06 4.00 24.63
N SER A 95 15.04 3.55 25.87
CA SER A 95 15.34 4.35 27.05
C SER A 95 16.49 3.72 27.79
N ARG A 96 17.40 4.53 28.30
CA ARG A 96 18.50 4.07 29.16
C ARG A 96 18.60 5.01 30.35
N GLU A 97 18.63 4.44 31.54
CA GLU A 97 18.97 5.18 32.75
C GLU A 97 20.48 5.40 32.81
N VAL A 98 20.88 6.66 33.03
CA VAL A 98 22.26 7.11 33.20
C VAL A 98 22.38 7.63 34.62
N ASN A 99 23.31 7.05 35.38
CA ASN A 99 23.59 7.44 36.75
C ASN A 99 24.83 8.35 36.76
N ALA A 100 24.73 9.50 37.42
CA ALA A 100 25.89 10.33 37.72
C ALA A 100 26.54 9.79 39.01
N ASP A 101 27.48 8.86 38.86
CA ASP A 101 28.12 8.19 40.01
C ASP A 101 29.10 9.08 40.78
N SER A 102 29.56 10.19 40.18
CA SER A 102 30.48 11.14 40.83
C SER A 102 30.31 12.55 40.30
N THR A 103 30.55 13.55 41.16
CA THR A 103 30.60 14.96 40.75
C THR A 103 31.89 15.19 39.96
N PRO A 104 31.84 15.77 38.75
CA PRO A 104 33.04 16.03 37.97
C PRO A 104 34.02 16.94 38.74
N GLN A 105 35.28 16.52 38.85
CA GLN A 105 36.33 17.34 39.47
C GLN A 105 36.73 18.54 38.60
N ASP A 106 36.61 18.39 37.29
CA ASP A 106 36.87 19.42 36.28
C ASP A 106 35.55 19.77 35.57
N GLY A 107 35.10 21.02 35.70
CA GLY A 107 33.83 21.51 35.15
C GLY A 107 33.81 21.63 33.61
N ASP A 108 34.95 21.44 32.95
CA ASP A 108 35.06 21.40 31.49
C ASP A 108 35.11 19.98 30.93
N LYS A 109 35.55 18.98 31.71
CA LYS A 109 35.59 17.56 31.33
C LYS A 109 34.27 16.86 31.62
N VAL A 110 33.21 17.34 31.00
CA VAL A 110 31.84 16.85 31.21
C VAL A 110 31.08 16.62 29.91
N MET A 111 30.17 15.64 29.94
CA MET A 111 29.19 15.43 28.88
C MET A 111 27.88 16.15 29.20
N LEU A 112 27.39 16.89 28.22
CA LEU A 112 26.12 17.61 28.24
C LEU A 112 25.00 16.69 27.75
N VAL A 113 23.81 16.81 28.35
CA VAL A 113 22.60 16.15 27.83
C VAL A 113 21.97 17.07 26.79
N ARG A 114 21.80 16.57 25.56
CA ARG A 114 21.27 17.35 24.43
C ARG A 114 20.01 16.74 23.87
N LYS A 115 19.06 17.61 23.49
CA LYS A 115 17.86 17.23 22.75
C LYS A 115 18.19 17.18 21.27
N ARG A 116 17.73 16.15 20.58
CA ARG A 116 17.88 15.98 19.14
C ARG A 116 16.61 16.41 18.44
N LEU A 117 16.69 17.51 17.72
CA LEU A 117 15.71 17.87 16.70
C LEU A 117 16.39 17.79 15.34
N SER A 118 15.84 16.96 14.45
CA SER A 118 16.27 16.93 13.05
C SER A 118 15.06 16.90 12.13
N ARG A 119 15.15 17.67 11.06
CA ARG A 119 14.10 17.84 10.05
C ARG A 119 14.67 17.75 8.64
N ILE A 120 13.77 17.60 7.69
CA ILE A 120 14.08 17.55 6.26
C ILE A 120 13.56 18.84 5.65
N TYR A 121 14.44 19.61 5.02
CA TYR A 121 14.07 20.80 4.28
C TYR A 121 13.82 20.45 2.81
N PHE A 122 12.56 20.57 2.39
CA PHE A 122 12.09 20.21 1.06
C PHE A 122 10.92 21.11 0.64
N LEU A 123 10.84 21.50 -0.63
CA LEU A 123 9.83 22.45 -1.15
C LEU A 123 9.75 23.75 -0.32
N ARG A 124 10.89 24.21 0.19
CA ARG A 124 11.06 25.33 1.11
C ARG A 124 10.26 25.19 2.41
N LYS A 125 10.03 23.96 2.86
CA LYS A 125 9.28 23.63 4.08
C LYS A 125 10.05 22.60 4.90
N PHE A 126 9.91 22.68 6.21
CA PHE A 126 10.45 21.70 7.14
C PHE A 126 9.47 20.53 7.31
N PHE A 127 9.95 19.32 7.05
CA PHE A 127 9.27 18.05 7.32
C PHE A 127 9.96 17.33 8.49
N THR A 128 9.20 16.53 9.23
CA THR A 128 9.76 15.70 10.32
C THR A 128 10.70 14.64 9.76
N TYR A 129 11.74 14.30 10.52
CA TYR A 129 12.61 13.15 10.24
C TYR A 129 12.38 12.03 11.28
N PRO A 130 12.18 10.77 10.87
CA PRO A 130 11.95 10.33 9.48
C PRO A 130 10.62 10.86 8.93
N ILE A 131 10.47 10.91 7.60
CA ILE A 131 9.23 11.41 7.00
C ILE A 131 8.04 10.54 7.39
N THR A 132 7.03 11.14 8.00
CA THR A 132 5.76 10.48 8.36
C THR A 132 4.61 11.05 7.52
N LEU A 133 3.67 10.20 7.13
CA LEU A 133 2.46 10.57 6.39
C LEU A 133 1.40 11.17 7.34
N SER A 134 1.74 12.23 8.07
CA SER A 134 0.77 12.97 8.90
C SER A 134 -0.12 13.86 8.04
N ILE A 135 -1.25 14.32 8.61
CA ILE A 135 -2.12 15.33 7.96
C ILE A 135 -1.31 16.57 7.58
N GLU A 136 -0.36 16.96 8.42
CA GLU A 136 0.54 18.09 8.18
C GLU A 136 1.44 17.85 6.97
N THR A 137 2.06 16.67 6.85
CA THR A 137 2.86 16.28 5.68
C THR A 137 2.01 16.30 4.40
N LEU A 138 0.80 15.74 4.44
CA LEU A 138 -0.12 15.75 3.30
C LEU A 138 -0.51 17.17 2.89
N ARG A 139 -0.78 18.05 3.87
CA ARG A 139 -1.07 19.47 3.62
C ARG A 139 0.12 20.21 3.03
N LYS A 140 1.33 19.94 3.51
CA LYS A 140 2.58 20.54 3.00
C LYS A 140 2.87 20.12 1.55
N LEU A 141 2.60 18.86 1.20
CA LEU A 141 2.77 18.30 -0.16
C LEU A 141 1.69 18.79 -1.14
N GLY A 142 0.46 18.98 -0.66
CA GLY A 142 -0.69 19.40 -1.45
C GLY A 142 -1.51 18.23 -2.02
N VAL A 143 -2.82 18.43 -2.14
CA VAL A 143 -3.82 17.38 -2.44
C VAL A 143 -3.51 16.62 -3.74
N PHE A 144 -3.14 17.33 -4.82
CA PHE A 144 -2.83 16.69 -6.11
C PHE A 144 -1.61 15.78 -6.03
N ARG A 145 -0.54 16.21 -5.36
CA ARG A 145 0.68 15.40 -5.18
C ARG A 145 0.40 14.19 -4.31
N THR A 146 -0.40 14.34 -3.26
CA THR A 146 -0.85 13.22 -2.41
C THR A 146 -1.58 12.14 -3.21
N PHE A 147 -2.56 12.52 -4.04
CA PHE A 147 -3.27 11.54 -4.88
C PHE A 147 -2.32 10.87 -5.89
N ALA A 148 -1.43 11.63 -6.52
CA ALA A 148 -0.44 11.07 -7.46
C ALA A 148 0.52 10.08 -6.78
N ILE A 149 0.95 10.34 -5.54
CA ILE A 149 1.73 9.41 -4.72
C ILE A 149 0.93 8.14 -4.44
N LEU A 150 -0.33 8.27 -3.99
CA LEU A 150 -1.20 7.14 -3.68
C LEU A 150 -1.44 6.23 -4.89
N PHE A 151 -1.83 6.80 -6.04
CA PHE A 151 -2.05 6.03 -7.27
C PHE A 151 -0.77 5.38 -7.78
N SER A 152 0.37 6.07 -7.70
CA SER A 152 1.66 5.49 -8.10
C SER A 152 2.10 4.36 -7.17
N TYR A 153 1.83 4.47 -5.87
CA TYR A 153 2.09 3.39 -4.91
C TYR A 153 1.20 2.18 -5.19
N LEU A 154 -0.10 2.39 -5.41
CA LEU A 154 -1.03 1.31 -5.77
C LEU A 154 -0.59 0.60 -7.05
N LYS A 155 -0.18 1.36 -8.08
CA LYS A 155 0.37 0.79 -9.32
C LYS A 155 1.61 -0.08 -9.05
N ALA A 156 2.54 0.39 -8.22
CA ALA A 156 3.74 -0.37 -7.87
C ALA A 156 3.43 -1.63 -7.04
N GLN A 157 2.39 -1.62 -6.20
CA GLN A 157 1.95 -2.83 -5.47
C GLN A 157 1.24 -3.85 -6.37
N LEU A 158 0.44 -3.38 -7.34
CA LEU A 158 -0.27 -4.25 -8.29
C LEU A 158 0.66 -4.82 -9.37
N PHE A 159 1.66 -4.03 -9.78
CA PHE A 159 2.60 -4.36 -10.85
C PHE A 159 4.05 -4.11 -10.39
N PRO A 160 4.59 -4.92 -9.46
CA PRO A 160 5.94 -4.74 -8.97
C PRO A 160 6.98 -5.03 -10.07
N ARG A 161 8.06 -4.26 -10.09
CA ARG A 161 9.22 -4.51 -10.97
C ARG A 161 9.96 -5.76 -10.51
N LYS A 162 10.19 -6.71 -11.42
CA LYS A 162 10.86 -7.99 -11.15
C LYS A 162 11.81 -8.35 -12.31
N PRO A 163 13.04 -8.83 -12.03
CA PRO A 163 13.68 -8.90 -10.71
C PRO A 163 14.03 -7.51 -10.16
N GLU A 164 14.09 -7.37 -8.83
CA GLU A 164 14.53 -6.14 -8.16
C GLU A 164 16.07 -6.11 -8.16
N LYS A 165 16.68 -5.39 -9.11
CA LYS A 165 18.15 -5.39 -9.29
C LYS A 165 18.82 -4.17 -8.67
N SER A 166 18.14 -3.04 -8.67
CA SER A 166 18.71 -1.75 -8.28
C SER A 166 18.00 -1.12 -7.07
N LEU A 167 18.63 -0.13 -6.46
CA LEU A 167 18.04 0.70 -5.40
C LEU A 167 16.84 1.49 -5.93
N GLU A 168 16.85 1.91 -7.19
CA GLU A 168 15.67 2.47 -7.86
C GLU A 168 14.49 1.48 -7.83
N ASP A 169 14.69 0.24 -8.28
CA ASP A 169 13.63 -0.77 -8.27
C ASP A 169 13.14 -1.03 -6.85
N PHE A 170 14.07 -1.13 -5.90
CA PHE A 170 13.79 -1.32 -4.48
C PHE A 170 12.88 -0.21 -3.93
N MET A 171 13.23 1.05 -4.18
CA MET A 171 12.47 2.21 -3.69
C MET A 171 11.11 2.33 -4.40
N ILE A 172 11.05 2.13 -5.71
CA ILE A 172 9.79 2.23 -6.48
C ILE A 172 8.81 1.15 -6.05
N ASN A 173 9.26 -0.09 -5.85
CA ASN A 173 8.42 -1.18 -5.38
C ASN A 173 7.84 -0.94 -3.97
N ARG A 174 8.51 -0.12 -3.15
CA ARG A 174 8.10 0.17 -1.76
C ARG A 174 7.32 1.46 -1.60
N PHE A 175 7.64 2.49 -2.40
CA PHE A 175 7.14 3.85 -2.21
C PHE A 175 6.37 4.39 -3.44
N GLY A 176 6.44 3.71 -4.58
CA GLY A 176 5.89 4.19 -5.85
C GLY A 176 6.84 5.15 -6.58
N LEU A 177 6.72 5.18 -7.90
CA LEU A 177 7.52 6.03 -8.80
C LEU A 177 7.43 7.53 -8.46
N THR A 178 6.23 8.02 -8.15
CA THR A 178 6.04 9.45 -7.84
C THR A 178 6.81 9.88 -6.60
N LEU A 179 6.71 9.13 -5.50
CA LEU A 179 7.42 9.48 -4.26
C LEU A 179 8.94 9.29 -4.40
N TYR A 180 9.35 8.25 -5.14
CA TYR A 180 10.76 8.05 -5.50
C TYR A 180 11.36 9.28 -6.20
N ASN A 181 10.72 9.78 -7.26
CA ASN A 181 11.21 10.94 -8.03
C ASN A 181 11.12 12.28 -7.29
N LEU A 182 10.18 12.39 -6.35
CA LEU A 182 9.98 13.62 -5.59
C LEU A 182 10.96 13.74 -4.42
N PHE A 183 11.26 12.63 -3.74
CA PHE A 183 11.87 12.66 -2.41
C PHE A 183 13.14 11.82 -2.29
N PHE A 184 13.14 10.59 -2.80
CA PHE A 184 14.24 9.66 -2.54
C PHE A 184 15.39 9.80 -3.52
N LYS A 185 15.09 9.98 -4.81
CA LYS A 185 16.08 9.92 -5.90
C LYS A 185 17.21 10.93 -5.68
N ASP A 186 16.91 12.23 -5.76
CA ASP A 186 17.95 13.26 -5.85
C ASP A 186 18.78 13.35 -4.57
N TYR A 187 18.17 13.12 -3.40
CA TYR A 187 18.91 13.12 -2.14
C TYR A 187 19.86 11.92 -2.03
N THR A 188 19.43 10.73 -2.47
CA THR A 188 20.29 9.54 -2.44
C THR A 188 21.46 9.68 -3.41
N GLU A 189 21.20 10.18 -4.63
CA GLU A 189 22.23 10.44 -5.64
C GLU A 189 23.19 11.54 -5.17
N LYS A 190 22.68 12.58 -4.47
CA LYS A 190 23.52 13.62 -3.85
C LYS A 190 24.47 13.03 -2.80
N VAL A 191 23.98 12.17 -1.91
CA VAL A 191 24.82 11.54 -0.87
C VAL A 191 25.88 10.63 -1.48
N TRP A 192 25.50 9.76 -2.41
CA TRP A 192 26.39 8.68 -2.89
C TRP A 192 27.16 9.01 -4.17
N GLY A 193 26.80 10.07 -4.88
CA GLY A 193 27.49 10.51 -6.11
C GLY A 193 27.28 9.59 -7.31
N VAL A 194 26.44 8.56 -7.19
CA VAL A 194 26.12 7.61 -8.25
C VAL A 194 24.60 7.49 -8.44
N PRO A 195 24.11 7.24 -9.67
CA PRO A 195 22.69 7.05 -9.92
C PRO A 195 22.10 5.87 -9.14
N CYS A 196 20.85 6.00 -8.67
CA CYS A 196 20.18 4.95 -7.90
C CYS A 196 19.97 3.63 -8.66
N HIS A 197 20.02 3.64 -9.99
CA HIS A 197 19.89 2.42 -10.80
C HIS A 197 21.21 1.62 -10.87
N GLU A 198 22.34 2.22 -10.49
CA GLU A 198 23.67 1.57 -10.42
C GLU A 198 23.97 1.02 -9.01
N ILE A 199 23.22 1.46 -7.99
CA ILE A 199 23.34 0.94 -6.63
C ILE A 199 22.55 -0.37 -6.51
N PRO A 200 23.15 -1.48 -6.02
CA PRO A 200 22.44 -2.76 -5.83
C PRO A 200 21.26 -2.65 -4.86
N ALA A 201 20.23 -3.47 -5.08
CA ALA A 201 19.05 -3.49 -4.21
C ALA A 201 19.35 -3.95 -2.77
N GLU A 202 20.38 -4.79 -2.53
CA GLU A 202 20.75 -5.22 -1.17
C GLU A 202 21.12 -4.03 -0.28
N TRP A 203 21.74 -2.99 -0.86
CA TRP A 203 22.07 -1.76 -0.14
C TRP A 203 20.82 -1.13 0.49
N GLY A 204 19.74 -1.03 -0.30
CA GLY A 204 18.46 -0.51 0.16
C GLY A 204 17.80 -1.40 1.21
N ALA A 205 17.90 -2.72 1.04
CA ALA A 205 17.35 -3.70 1.97
C ALA A 205 18.03 -3.69 3.34
N GLN A 206 19.29 -3.30 3.41
CA GLN A 206 20.00 -3.07 4.66
C GLN A 206 19.58 -1.72 5.27
N ARG A 207 19.73 -0.62 4.52
CA ARG A 207 19.66 0.75 5.08
C ARG A 207 18.27 1.38 5.18
N ILE A 208 17.29 0.94 4.40
CA ILE A 208 15.92 1.51 4.38
C ILE A 208 14.95 0.57 5.13
N LYS A 209 15.46 -0.25 6.05
CA LYS A 209 14.63 -1.05 6.97
C LYS A 209 13.85 -0.12 7.90
N GLY A 210 12.53 -0.26 7.90
CA GLY A 210 11.63 0.39 8.88
C GLY A 210 10.78 1.54 8.36
N VAL A 211 11.06 2.12 7.18
CA VAL A 211 10.21 3.15 6.57
C VAL A 211 8.99 2.47 5.92
N SER A 212 7.91 2.34 6.69
CA SER A 212 6.67 1.71 6.25
C SER A 212 5.59 2.78 6.02
N ILE A 213 5.15 2.94 4.76
CA ILE A 213 3.96 3.74 4.43
C ILE A 213 2.75 3.26 5.26
N THR A 214 2.65 1.95 5.51
CA THR A 214 1.55 1.36 6.30
C THR A 214 1.54 1.87 7.74
N LYS A 215 2.69 1.91 8.42
CA LYS A 215 2.81 2.42 9.80
C LYS A 215 2.52 3.93 9.86
N ALA A 216 2.95 4.66 8.84
CA ALA A 216 2.71 6.09 8.73
C ALA A 216 1.22 6.44 8.52
N ILE A 217 0.50 5.64 7.73
CA ILE A 217 -0.96 5.79 7.53
C ILE A 217 -1.73 5.39 8.80
N GLN A 218 -1.31 4.33 9.50
CA GLN A 218 -1.91 3.90 10.78
C GLN A 218 -1.84 5.02 11.83
N HIS A 219 -0.67 5.65 11.99
CA HIS A 219 -0.52 6.84 12.85
C HIS A 219 -1.44 8.00 12.43
N ALA A 220 -1.57 8.26 11.12
CA ALA A 220 -2.42 9.34 10.63
C ALA A 220 -3.93 9.09 10.87
N LEU A 221 -4.39 7.84 10.72
CA LEU A 221 -5.76 7.46 11.05
C LEU A 221 -6.02 7.55 12.56
N GLN A 222 -5.05 7.16 13.39
CA GLN A 222 -5.16 7.28 14.85
C GLN A 222 -5.25 8.75 15.29
N GLU A 223 -4.45 9.65 14.71
CA GLU A 223 -4.56 11.10 14.97
C GLU A 223 -5.92 11.67 14.55
N LEU A 224 -6.51 11.22 13.45
CA LEU A 224 -7.85 11.65 13.00
C LEU A 224 -8.97 11.20 13.93
N THR A 225 -8.77 10.12 14.69
CA THR A 225 -9.78 9.57 15.63
C THR A 225 -9.69 10.13 17.05
N LYS A 226 -8.59 10.78 17.44
CA LYS A 226 -8.47 11.44 18.75
C LYS A 226 -9.27 12.75 18.74
N LYS A 227 -10.49 12.72 19.29
CA LYS A 227 -11.25 13.94 19.64
C LYS A 227 -10.38 14.85 20.52
N LYS A 228 -10.17 16.10 20.09
CA LYS A 228 -9.67 17.18 20.95
C LYS A 228 -10.56 17.29 22.19
N LYS A 229 -10.12 16.74 23.32
CA LYS A 229 -10.65 17.12 24.64
C LYS A 229 -9.99 18.45 25.00
N THR A 230 -10.79 19.51 24.97
CA THR A 230 -10.49 20.79 25.58
C THR A 230 -10.68 20.66 27.09
N GLY A 231 -9.64 20.98 27.87
CA GLY A 231 -9.71 21.09 29.33
C GLY A 231 -9.12 19.89 30.06
N ASP A 232 -7.79 19.86 30.19
CA ASP A 232 -7.14 19.56 31.47
C ASP A 232 -5.63 19.89 31.36
N ILE A 233 -5.14 20.66 32.32
CA ILE A 233 -3.75 21.18 32.41
C ILE A 233 -2.84 20.08 33.01
N SER A 234 -2.93 18.87 32.46
CA SER A 234 -1.92 17.84 32.68
C SER A 234 -1.69 17.10 31.35
N GLN A 235 -0.83 17.69 30.52
CA GLN A 235 -0.29 17.04 29.33
C GLN A 235 0.59 15.85 29.76
N LYS A 236 -0.03 14.69 29.99
CA LYS A 236 0.70 13.44 30.21
C LYS A 236 0.50 12.36 29.13
N ASP A 237 -0.38 12.56 28.15
CA ASP A 237 -0.66 11.53 27.13
C ASP A 237 -0.83 12.08 25.69
N THR A 238 -0.15 13.18 25.35
CA THR A 238 0.32 13.36 23.96
C THR A 238 1.68 12.69 23.88
N GLU A 239 1.73 11.49 23.31
CA GLU A 239 2.96 10.76 23.03
C GLU A 239 4.03 11.70 22.44
N THR A 240 4.91 12.18 23.31
CA THR A 240 6.18 12.81 23.02
C THR A 240 7.13 11.71 22.53
N SER A 241 6.80 11.08 21.41
CA SER A 241 7.66 10.11 20.73
C SER A 241 8.95 10.72 20.14
N LEU A 242 9.29 11.97 20.47
CA LEU A 242 10.27 12.77 19.74
C LEU A 242 11.09 13.77 20.59
N ILE A 243 11.37 13.50 21.87
CA ILE A 243 12.54 14.14 22.50
C ILE A 243 13.64 13.10 22.63
N GLU A 244 14.36 12.87 21.53
CA GLU A 244 15.51 11.99 21.53
C GLU A 244 16.68 12.72 22.20
N GLN A 245 17.16 12.24 23.34
CA GLN A 245 18.28 12.80 24.07
C GLN A 245 19.56 11.99 23.83
N PHE A 246 20.71 12.65 23.85
CA PHE A 246 22.03 12.02 23.74
C PHE A 246 23.06 12.77 24.58
N LEU A 247 24.17 12.12 24.90
CA LEU A 247 25.32 12.74 25.56
C LEU A 247 26.22 13.42 24.52
N TYR A 248 26.86 14.51 24.92
CA TYR A 248 27.73 15.27 24.04
C TYR A 248 28.81 16.01 24.83
N PRO A 249 30.12 15.82 24.55
CA PRO A 249 31.18 16.54 25.26
C PRO A 249 31.02 18.06 25.15
N LYS A 250 31.39 18.78 26.21
CA LYS A 250 31.17 20.23 26.31
C LYS A 250 31.69 21.02 25.09
N PHE A 251 32.89 20.68 24.63
CA PHE A 251 33.56 21.30 23.49
C PHE A 251 33.55 20.46 22.20
N GLY A 252 32.67 19.46 22.12
CA GLY A 252 32.51 18.60 20.94
C GLY A 252 33.23 17.24 21.04
N PRO A 253 32.86 16.27 20.19
CA PRO A 253 33.37 14.90 20.19
C PRO A 253 34.90 14.80 20.22
N GLY A 254 35.63 15.74 19.60
CA GLY A 254 37.09 15.76 19.62
C GLY A 254 37.67 15.82 21.04
N GLN A 255 37.03 16.56 21.94
CA GLN A 255 37.46 16.74 23.33
C GLN A 255 37.60 15.39 24.07
N LEU A 256 36.69 14.45 23.82
CA LEU A 256 36.76 13.13 24.43
C LEU A 256 38.02 12.39 23.98
N TRP A 257 38.31 12.43 22.68
CA TRP A 257 39.42 11.68 22.10
C TRP A 257 40.77 12.30 22.43
N GLU A 258 40.86 13.62 22.54
CA GLU A 258 42.00 14.34 23.08
C GLU A 258 42.30 13.92 24.53
N GLU A 259 41.27 13.81 25.38
CA GLU A 259 41.44 13.32 26.75
C GLU A 259 41.89 11.86 26.80
N VAL A 260 41.38 11.00 25.92
CA VAL A 260 41.83 9.59 25.83
C VAL A 260 43.28 9.51 25.37
N ALA A 261 43.68 10.31 24.37
CA ALA A 261 45.06 10.38 23.90
C ALA A 261 46.01 10.82 25.04
N ARG A 262 45.62 11.83 25.81
CA ARG A 262 46.34 12.28 27.00
C ARG A 262 46.52 11.15 28.02
N GLN A 263 45.44 10.44 28.37
CA GLN A 263 45.51 9.30 29.30
C GLN A 263 46.35 8.13 28.79
N VAL A 264 46.30 7.84 27.48
CA VAL A 264 47.17 6.84 26.84
C VAL A 264 48.63 7.21 27.00
N GLN A 265 49.00 8.47 26.76
CA GLN A 265 50.38 8.96 26.94
C GLN A 265 50.82 8.92 28.42
N GLU A 266 49.94 9.29 29.36
CA GLU A 266 50.23 9.20 30.80
C GLU A 266 50.47 7.76 31.28
N MET A 267 49.77 6.79 30.69
CA MET A 267 49.96 5.36 30.95
C MET A 267 51.17 4.78 30.19
N GLY A 268 51.91 5.61 29.45
CA GLY A 268 53.16 5.24 28.76
C GLY A 268 53.00 4.83 27.30
N GLY A 269 51.80 4.91 26.72
CA GLY A 269 51.60 4.72 25.28
C GLY A 269 52.24 5.83 24.45
N ILE A 270 52.60 5.54 23.20
CA ILE A 270 53.29 6.48 22.31
C ILE A 270 52.35 6.89 21.18
N ILE A 271 52.31 8.17 20.83
CA ILE A 271 51.52 8.70 19.71
C ILE A 271 52.44 9.57 18.84
N HIS A 272 52.62 9.17 17.59
CA HIS A 272 53.35 9.92 16.57
C HIS A 272 52.39 10.59 15.60
N MET A 273 52.28 11.91 15.68
CA MET A 273 51.49 12.75 14.77
C MET A 273 52.24 13.00 13.47
N HIS A 274 51.55 13.40 12.41
CA HIS A 274 52.10 13.62 11.06
C HIS A 274 52.73 12.40 10.36
N HIS A 275 52.59 11.20 10.90
CA HIS A 275 53.21 9.98 10.37
C HIS A 275 52.23 9.21 9.47
N ASP A 276 52.47 9.29 8.16
CA ASP A 276 51.68 8.63 7.12
C ASP A 276 52.27 7.26 6.79
N VAL A 277 51.58 6.17 7.16
CA VAL A 277 52.05 4.80 6.92
C VAL A 277 52.03 4.49 5.42
N LYS A 278 53.18 4.16 4.86
CA LYS A 278 53.34 3.87 3.41
C LYS A 278 53.64 2.42 3.11
N TYR A 279 54.41 1.76 3.96
CA TYR A 279 54.86 0.40 3.73
C TYR A 279 54.58 -0.48 4.95
N ILE A 280 54.09 -1.68 4.70
CA ILE A 280 53.75 -2.68 5.71
C ILE A 280 54.43 -3.96 5.28
N LEU A 281 55.41 -4.40 6.06
CA LEU A 281 56.19 -5.58 5.77
C LEU A 281 55.45 -6.80 6.34
N ALA A 282 55.16 -7.75 5.46
CA ALA A 282 54.50 -8.99 5.83
C ALA A 282 55.30 -10.17 5.30
N GLU A 283 55.65 -11.08 6.21
CA GLU A 283 56.38 -12.31 5.92
C GLU A 283 55.52 -13.49 6.37
N GLU A 284 55.39 -14.49 5.48
CA GLU A 284 54.49 -15.63 5.68
C GLU A 284 53.05 -15.20 6.03
N ASN A 285 52.62 -15.43 7.28
CA ASN A 285 51.29 -15.13 7.81
C ASN A 285 51.31 -14.04 8.90
N LYS A 286 52.36 -13.21 8.96
CA LYS A 286 52.48 -12.15 9.98
C LYS A 286 53.00 -10.84 9.39
N VAL A 287 52.49 -9.74 9.92
CA VAL A 287 53.10 -8.42 9.73
C VAL A 287 54.27 -8.30 10.69
N THR A 288 55.42 -7.87 10.22
CA THR A 288 56.65 -7.77 11.04
C THR A 288 56.97 -6.33 11.39
N ALA A 289 56.75 -5.40 10.46
CA ALA A 289 57.04 -3.99 10.65
C ALA A 289 56.18 -3.08 9.78
N VAL A 290 56.13 -1.80 10.14
CA VAL A 290 55.59 -0.72 9.30
C VAL A 290 56.60 0.41 9.14
N THR A 291 56.54 1.09 8.00
CA THR A 291 57.29 2.32 7.76
C THR A 291 56.32 3.46 7.49
N ALA A 292 56.39 4.48 8.34
CA ALA A 292 55.64 5.72 8.20
C ALA A 292 56.55 6.88 7.81
N VAL A 293 56.02 7.81 7.02
CA VAL A 293 56.73 9.01 6.59
C VAL A 293 56.13 10.21 7.29
N ASN A 294 56.96 11.00 7.98
CA ASN A 294 56.53 12.25 8.56
C ASN A 294 56.25 13.26 7.45
N LYS A 295 55.01 13.75 7.35
CA LYS A 295 54.59 14.66 6.26
C LYS A 295 55.23 16.05 6.32
N GLN A 296 55.77 16.44 7.47
CA GLN A 296 56.42 17.75 7.64
C GLN A 296 57.92 17.67 7.35
N THR A 297 58.60 16.62 7.83
CA THR A 297 60.06 16.49 7.70
C THR A 297 60.49 15.57 6.55
N ASN A 298 59.57 14.79 5.99
CA ASN A 298 59.83 13.70 5.03
C ASN A 298 60.71 12.55 5.58
N GLU A 299 60.94 12.50 6.89
CA GLU A 299 61.72 11.43 7.52
C GLU A 299 60.90 10.14 7.63
N ALA A 300 61.56 9.00 7.41
CA ALA A 300 60.96 7.68 7.54
C ALA A 300 61.18 7.12 8.95
N LEU A 301 60.09 6.74 9.63
CA LEU A 301 60.08 6.03 10.88
C LEU A 301 59.76 4.56 10.61
N HIS A 302 60.70 3.68 10.91
CA HIS A 302 60.52 2.23 10.83
C HIS A 302 60.23 1.66 12.22
N LEU A 303 59.17 0.87 12.35
CA LEU A 303 58.73 0.26 13.61
C LEU A 303 58.42 -1.22 13.45
N ASP A 304 59.16 -2.05 14.18
CA ASP A 304 58.82 -3.45 14.42
C ASP A 304 57.66 -3.56 15.43
N GLY A 305 56.90 -4.64 15.37
CA GLY A 305 55.80 -4.87 16.31
C GLY A 305 55.35 -6.32 16.38
N ASP A 306 54.72 -6.69 17.50
CA ASP A 306 54.13 -8.01 17.70
C ASP A 306 52.69 -8.07 17.18
N TYR A 307 51.94 -6.98 17.33
CA TYR A 307 50.55 -6.84 16.92
C TYR A 307 50.33 -5.56 16.10
N PHE A 308 49.42 -5.60 15.14
CA PHE A 308 49.14 -4.49 14.25
C PHE A 308 47.63 -4.23 14.20
N PHE A 309 47.21 -2.99 14.40
CA PHE A 309 45.83 -2.56 14.25
C PHE A 309 45.73 -1.58 13.10
N SER A 310 44.81 -1.83 12.17
CA SER A 310 44.54 -0.93 11.06
C SER A 310 43.17 -0.29 11.20
N THR A 311 43.15 1.03 11.39
CA THR A 311 41.93 1.85 11.23
C THR A 311 41.90 2.62 9.91
N MET A 312 43.00 2.58 9.14
CA MET A 312 43.14 3.25 7.84
C MET A 312 42.26 2.59 6.76
N PRO A 313 41.95 3.28 5.65
CA PRO A 313 41.20 2.71 4.54
C PRO A 313 41.81 1.41 4.02
N VAL A 314 41.01 0.34 3.91
CA VAL A 314 41.45 -0.97 3.37
C VAL A 314 42.18 -0.83 2.02
N LYS A 315 41.73 0.06 1.13
CA LYS A 315 42.40 0.27 -0.16
C LYS A 315 43.86 0.73 -0.02
N GLU A 316 44.15 1.53 0.99
CA GLU A 316 45.50 2.04 1.27
C GLU A 316 46.31 1.00 2.03
N LEU A 317 45.69 0.29 2.98
CA LEU A 317 46.31 -0.82 3.71
C LEU A 317 46.85 -1.87 2.73
N ILE A 318 45.99 -2.38 1.84
CA ILE A 318 46.36 -3.41 0.85
C ILE A 318 47.41 -2.90 -0.14
N ALA A 319 47.35 -1.62 -0.51
CA ALA A 319 48.37 -1.01 -1.37
C ALA A 319 49.74 -0.88 -0.68
N GLY A 320 49.76 -0.70 0.64
CA GLY A 320 50.97 -0.57 1.46
C GLY A 320 51.65 -1.90 1.82
N ILE A 321 50.99 -3.05 1.68
CA ILE A 321 51.58 -4.35 2.03
C ILE A 321 52.66 -4.76 1.01
N ALA A 322 53.91 -4.75 1.47
CA ALA A 322 55.09 -5.26 0.77
C ALA A 322 55.21 -6.78 1.03
N GLY A 323 54.39 -7.56 0.33
CA GLY A 323 54.36 -9.02 0.38
C GLY A 323 53.59 -9.61 -0.82
N PRO A 324 53.45 -10.95 -0.96
CA PRO A 324 52.73 -11.58 -2.05
C PRO A 324 51.21 -11.44 -1.87
N VAL A 325 50.68 -10.23 -1.96
CA VAL A 325 49.24 -9.96 -1.97
C VAL A 325 48.67 -10.44 -3.32
N PRO A 326 47.68 -11.35 -3.35
CA PRO A 326 47.08 -11.83 -4.59
C PRO A 326 46.54 -10.70 -5.47
N LEU A 327 46.71 -10.82 -6.80
CA LEU A 327 46.32 -9.76 -7.75
C LEU A 327 44.83 -9.40 -7.65
N ASN A 328 43.97 -10.41 -7.52
CA ASN A 328 42.53 -10.20 -7.34
C ASN A 328 42.21 -9.40 -6.07
N VAL A 329 42.95 -9.60 -4.97
CA VAL A 329 42.79 -8.84 -3.73
C VAL A 329 43.19 -7.38 -3.94
N LYS A 330 44.31 -7.13 -4.64
CA LYS A 330 44.74 -5.76 -4.99
C LYS A 330 43.70 -5.05 -5.85
N GLU A 331 43.19 -5.71 -6.89
CA GLU A 331 42.16 -5.16 -7.77
C GLU A 331 40.88 -4.81 -7.01
N ILE A 332 40.35 -5.74 -6.21
CA ILE A 332 39.15 -5.51 -5.39
C ILE A 332 39.36 -4.35 -4.42
N ALA A 333 40.46 -4.36 -3.67
CA ALA A 333 40.76 -3.31 -2.70
C ALA A 333 40.91 -1.94 -3.37
N SER A 334 41.56 -1.87 -4.53
CA SER A 334 41.71 -0.61 -5.30
C SER A 334 40.37 -0.06 -5.80
N GLY A 335 39.43 -0.95 -6.13
CA GLY A 335 38.08 -0.64 -6.61
C GLY A 335 37.06 -0.36 -5.51
N LEU A 336 37.42 -0.50 -4.22
CA LEU A 336 36.55 -0.12 -3.12
C LEU A 336 36.28 1.38 -3.15
N GLN A 337 35.00 1.74 -3.08
CA GLN A 337 34.54 3.12 -3.19
C GLN A 337 34.36 3.76 -1.82
N TYR A 338 34.77 5.02 -1.73
CA TYR A 338 34.65 5.86 -0.56
C TYR A 338 34.06 7.20 -1.02
N ARG A 339 33.22 7.82 -0.19
CA ARG A 339 32.85 9.24 -0.38
C ARG A 339 33.65 10.11 0.57
N ASP A 340 34.10 11.21 0.03
CA ASP A 340 34.71 12.32 0.75
C ASP A 340 33.61 13.32 1.11
N PHE A 341 33.93 14.28 1.98
CA PHE A 341 33.04 15.42 2.15
C PHE A 341 33.80 16.70 2.45
N ILE A 342 33.18 17.80 2.06
CA ILE A 342 33.61 19.16 2.40
C ILE A 342 32.61 19.72 3.40
N THR A 343 33.10 20.30 4.48
CA THR A 343 32.28 21.11 5.40
C THR A 343 32.69 22.57 5.32
N VAL A 344 31.71 23.44 5.18
CA VAL A 344 31.89 24.88 5.17
C VAL A 344 31.25 25.45 6.42
N GLY A 345 32.05 26.05 7.29
CA GLY A 345 31.57 26.79 8.45
C GLY A 345 31.19 28.21 8.02
N ILE A 346 29.97 28.64 8.29
CA ILE A 346 29.45 29.99 8.01
C ILE A 346 29.04 30.64 9.32
N LEU A 347 29.68 31.77 9.66
CA LEU A 347 29.32 32.58 10.81
C LEU A 347 28.30 33.62 10.38
N LEU A 348 27.15 33.65 11.07
CA LEU A 348 26.04 34.53 10.75
C LEU A 348 25.70 35.44 11.93
N LYS A 349 25.26 36.67 11.65
CA LYS A 349 24.60 37.54 12.62
C LYS A 349 23.29 36.94 13.13
N ARG A 350 22.51 36.32 12.22
CA ARG A 350 21.24 35.64 12.50
C ARG A 350 20.78 34.81 11.31
N LEU A 351 19.92 33.84 11.56
CA LEU A 351 19.16 33.14 10.51
C LEU A 351 17.96 33.97 10.05
N SER A 352 17.55 33.78 8.80
CA SER A 352 16.35 34.43 8.25
C SER A 352 15.67 33.54 7.22
N TYR A 353 14.35 33.68 7.05
CA TYR A 353 13.62 32.99 6.00
C TYR A 353 13.00 33.96 5.01
N LEU A 354 13.02 33.58 3.74
CA LEU A 354 12.36 34.32 2.66
C LEU A 354 10.88 33.94 2.59
N ASP A 355 9.99 34.89 2.90
CA ASP A 355 8.54 34.71 2.74
C ASP A 355 8.18 34.80 1.25
N LYS A 356 7.76 33.68 0.65
CA LYS A 356 7.40 33.64 -0.78
C LYS A 356 6.15 34.45 -1.15
N HIS A 357 5.31 34.81 -0.18
CA HIS A 357 4.11 35.59 -0.43
C HIS A 357 4.39 37.08 -0.46
N THR A 358 5.31 37.56 0.39
CA THR A 358 5.65 38.98 0.50
C THR A 358 6.97 39.35 -0.18
N GLY A 359 7.84 38.37 -0.43
CA GLY A 359 9.19 38.60 -0.95
C GLY A 359 10.18 39.14 0.09
N GLU A 360 9.79 39.19 1.36
CA GLU A 360 10.59 39.80 2.43
C GLU A 360 11.33 38.74 3.27
N TRP A 361 12.52 39.11 3.73
CA TRP A 361 13.30 38.33 4.67
C TRP A 361 12.86 38.60 6.11
N LYS A 362 12.55 37.53 6.84
CA LYS A 362 12.10 37.58 8.24
C LYS A 362 13.05 36.80 9.13
N ALA A 363 13.23 37.24 10.37
CA ALA A 363 14.08 36.51 11.33
C ALA A 363 13.58 35.07 11.52
N LEU A 364 14.51 34.12 11.55
CA LEU A 364 14.22 32.70 11.72
C LEU A 364 14.94 32.19 12.97
N SER A 365 14.23 31.48 13.83
CA SER A 365 14.83 30.73 14.94
C SER A 365 14.61 29.23 14.70
N LEU A 366 15.68 28.45 14.84
CA LEU A 366 15.67 27.00 14.63
C LEU A 366 16.30 26.32 15.83
N GLU A 367 15.63 25.30 16.36
CA GLU A 367 16.12 24.45 17.46
C GLU A 367 16.80 23.16 16.93
N ASP A 368 16.91 23.01 15.60
CA ASP A 368 17.47 21.80 14.98
C ASP A 368 18.96 21.66 15.31
N THR A 369 19.40 20.44 15.62
CA THR A 369 20.83 20.11 15.66
C THR A 369 21.37 19.98 14.24
N TRP A 370 20.61 19.30 13.36
CA TRP A 370 20.91 19.23 11.93
C TRP A 370 19.67 19.09 11.05
N ILE A 371 19.78 19.55 9.81
CA ILE A 371 18.71 19.60 8.82
C ILE A 371 19.20 18.95 7.53
N TYR A 372 18.45 17.98 7.01
CA TYR A 372 18.72 17.37 5.71
C TYR A 372 18.19 18.26 4.58
N ILE A 373 19.01 18.58 3.58
CA ILE A 373 18.62 19.46 2.47
C ILE A 373 18.33 18.63 1.22
N GLN A 374 17.03 18.45 0.95
CA GLN A 374 16.54 17.69 -0.22
C GLN A 374 16.12 18.59 -1.39
N GLU A 375 16.49 19.86 -1.34
CA GLU A 375 16.27 20.80 -2.44
C GLU A 375 17.13 20.41 -3.65
N LYS A 376 16.49 20.25 -4.81
CA LYS A 376 17.15 19.84 -6.07
C LYS A 376 18.05 20.93 -6.65
N GLU A 377 17.79 22.19 -6.31
CA GLU A 377 18.46 23.35 -6.89
C GLU A 377 19.82 23.66 -6.25
N VAL A 378 20.23 22.89 -5.24
CA VAL A 378 21.46 23.09 -4.47
C VAL A 378 22.18 21.77 -4.23
N THR A 379 23.50 21.87 -4.05
CA THR A 379 24.41 20.76 -3.85
C THR A 379 24.61 20.43 -2.37
N VAL A 380 24.43 21.39 -1.45
CA VAL A 380 24.47 21.14 -0.01
C VAL A 380 23.50 20.02 0.37
N GLY A 381 24.00 19.08 1.18
CA GLY A 381 23.26 17.89 1.60
C GLY A 381 22.73 17.98 3.02
N ARG A 382 23.46 18.66 3.91
CA ARG A 382 23.09 18.79 5.33
C ARG A 382 23.57 20.12 5.91
N LEU A 383 22.77 20.68 6.81
CA LEU A 383 23.13 21.81 7.67
C LEU A 383 23.26 21.33 9.12
N GLN A 384 24.24 21.84 9.84
CA GLN A 384 24.40 21.69 11.28
C GLN A 384 24.34 23.06 11.95
N LEU A 385 23.60 23.19 13.06
CA LEU A 385 23.53 24.41 13.85
C LEU A 385 24.31 24.19 15.15
N PHE A 386 25.58 24.58 15.18
CA PHE A 386 26.49 24.22 16.27
C PHE A 386 26.08 24.81 17.63
N ASN A 387 25.39 25.97 17.63
CA ASN A 387 24.77 26.55 18.83
C ASN A 387 23.89 25.54 19.58
N ASN A 388 23.14 24.70 18.85
CA ASN A 388 22.18 23.75 19.41
C ASN A 388 22.82 22.42 19.85
N TRP A 389 24.03 22.12 19.36
CA TRP A 389 24.83 20.98 19.84
C TRP A 389 25.48 21.30 21.19
N SER A 390 26.11 22.47 21.29
CA SER A 390 26.57 23.02 22.57
C SER A 390 26.82 24.52 22.42
N PRO A 391 26.39 25.35 23.39
CA PRO A 391 26.63 26.78 23.36
C PRO A 391 28.13 27.11 23.44
N TYR A 392 28.95 26.17 23.91
CA TYR A 392 30.41 26.31 24.02
C TYR A 392 31.14 26.03 22.70
N LEU A 393 30.43 25.64 21.63
CA LEU A 393 31.00 25.55 20.29
C LEU A 393 31.05 26.90 19.58
N VAL A 394 30.41 27.92 20.13
CA VAL A 394 30.32 29.24 19.50
C VAL A 394 31.01 30.25 20.41
N ASN A 395 31.88 31.07 19.82
CA ASN A 395 32.66 32.04 20.58
C ASN A 395 31.82 33.22 21.06
N ASP A 396 30.91 33.70 20.21
CA ASP A 396 29.96 34.78 20.52
C ASP A 396 28.52 34.22 20.54
N PRO A 397 27.86 34.15 21.72
CA PRO A 397 26.51 33.62 21.88
C PRO A 397 25.43 34.32 21.04
N ASP A 398 25.66 35.57 20.62
CA ASP A 398 24.71 36.35 19.82
C ASP A 398 24.84 36.06 18.31
N THR A 399 25.79 35.21 17.91
CA THR A 399 26.00 34.77 16.52
C THR A 399 25.55 33.33 16.30
N ILE A 400 25.30 32.96 15.04
CA ILE A 400 24.92 31.61 14.64
C ILE A 400 26.06 30.97 13.83
N TRP A 401 26.53 29.81 14.28
CA TRP A 401 27.57 29.04 13.61
C TRP A 401 26.96 27.84 12.88
N VAL A 402 27.00 27.90 11.54
CA VAL A 402 26.35 26.90 10.66
C VAL A 402 27.41 26.08 9.94
N GLY A 403 27.33 24.76 10.04
CA GLY A 403 28.12 23.83 9.21
C GLY A 403 27.32 23.38 8.00
N MET A 404 27.82 23.63 6.79
CA MET A 404 27.24 23.19 5.52
C MET A 404 28.04 22.03 4.95
N GLU A 405 27.41 20.87 4.77
CA GLU A 405 28.09 19.67 4.30
C GLU A 405 27.77 19.32 2.85
N TYR A 406 28.82 19.00 2.11
CA TYR A 406 28.81 18.64 0.70
C TYR A 406 29.46 17.27 0.49
N PHE A 407 28.69 16.33 -0.05
CA PHE A 407 29.16 14.99 -0.37
C PHE A 407 29.84 14.98 -1.74
N CYS A 408 31.13 14.65 -1.79
CA CYS A 408 31.94 14.71 -3.01
C CYS A 408 33.02 13.60 -3.00
N ASN A 409 33.82 13.54 -4.05
CA ASN A 409 35.03 12.72 -4.11
C ASN A 409 36.25 13.61 -4.41
N GLU A 410 37.44 13.19 -4.02
CA GLU A 410 38.72 13.83 -4.36
C GLU A 410 38.90 14.02 -5.89
N THR A 411 38.25 13.18 -6.70
CA THR A 411 38.28 13.25 -8.16
C THR A 411 37.38 14.33 -8.75
N ASP A 412 36.35 14.76 -8.02
CA ASP A 412 35.31 15.66 -8.50
C ASP A 412 35.87 17.07 -8.73
N ALA A 413 35.34 17.79 -9.73
CA ALA A 413 35.74 19.17 -9.99
C ALA A 413 35.52 20.08 -8.77
N PHE A 414 34.44 19.84 -8.01
CA PHE A 414 34.11 20.59 -6.81
C PHE A 414 35.19 20.50 -5.72
N TRP A 415 35.82 19.34 -5.54
CA TRP A 415 36.87 19.15 -4.52
C TRP A 415 38.12 20.00 -4.78
N LYS A 416 38.41 20.24 -6.05
CA LYS A 416 39.61 20.94 -6.54
C LYS A 416 39.45 22.46 -6.58
N LEU A 417 38.27 22.98 -6.29
CA LEU A 417 38.05 24.43 -6.23
C LEU A 417 38.82 25.07 -5.07
N PRO A 418 39.28 26.32 -5.21
CA PRO A 418 39.81 27.12 -4.11
C PRO A 418 38.77 27.31 -3.00
N ASP A 419 39.25 27.52 -1.77
CA ASP A 419 38.38 27.66 -0.59
C ASP A 419 37.45 28.88 -0.71
N GLU A 420 37.92 29.96 -1.32
CA GLU A 420 37.14 31.17 -1.54
C GLU A 420 35.93 30.93 -2.46
N GLU A 421 36.11 30.12 -3.51
CA GLU A 421 35.03 29.76 -4.44
C GLU A 421 34.01 28.83 -3.79
N ILE A 422 34.47 27.88 -2.97
CA ILE A 422 33.60 26.99 -2.20
C ILE A 422 32.78 27.78 -1.17
N SER A 423 33.41 28.70 -0.44
CA SER A 423 32.73 29.58 0.50
C SER A 423 31.68 30.46 -0.19
N ALA A 424 32.02 31.05 -1.34
CA ALA A 424 31.08 31.85 -2.12
C ALA A 424 29.87 31.03 -2.60
N LEU A 425 30.09 29.80 -3.07
CA LEU A 425 29.01 28.88 -3.42
C LEU A 425 28.12 28.57 -2.22
N ALA A 426 28.71 28.26 -1.07
CA ALA A 426 27.96 27.92 0.13
C ALA A 426 27.06 29.07 0.61
N ILE A 427 27.58 30.30 0.59
CA ILE A 427 26.83 31.51 0.91
C ILE A 427 25.66 31.69 -0.09
N ALA A 428 25.93 31.54 -1.39
CA ALA A 428 24.90 31.65 -2.43
C ALA A 428 23.82 30.57 -2.31
N GLU A 429 24.18 29.33 -1.99
CA GLU A 429 23.22 28.24 -1.79
C GLU A 429 22.37 28.47 -0.54
N LEU A 430 22.95 28.98 0.56
CA LEU A 430 22.23 29.29 1.79
C LEU A 430 21.17 30.39 1.58
N GLU A 431 21.50 31.39 0.76
CA GLU A 431 20.55 32.42 0.32
C GLU A 431 19.49 31.85 -0.63
N LYS A 432 19.91 31.05 -1.62
CA LYS A 432 19.01 30.42 -2.59
C LYS A 432 17.98 29.52 -1.94
N ILE A 433 18.37 28.80 -0.88
CA ILE A 433 17.41 27.99 -0.10
C ILE A 433 16.55 28.82 0.86
N GLY A 434 16.86 30.10 1.03
CA GLY A 434 16.06 31.03 1.81
C GLY A 434 16.23 30.84 3.32
N LEU A 435 17.44 30.53 3.81
CA LEU A 435 17.73 30.32 5.24
C LEU A 435 18.70 31.35 5.85
N ALA A 436 19.38 32.15 5.04
CA ALA A 436 20.07 33.37 5.46
C ALA A 436 20.29 34.29 4.26
N THR A 437 20.51 35.58 4.50
CA THR A 437 20.94 36.52 3.44
C THR A 437 22.45 36.72 3.46
N VAL A 438 23.03 37.15 2.34
CA VAL A 438 24.47 37.44 2.25
C VAL A 438 24.89 38.51 3.26
N GLU A 439 24.04 39.51 3.55
CA GLU A 439 24.36 40.59 4.50
C GLU A 439 24.47 40.13 5.96
N ASN A 440 23.94 38.94 6.27
CA ASN A 440 24.07 38.34 7.59
C ASN A 440 25.38 37.54 7.76
N VAL A 441 26.16 37.31 6.71
CA VAL A 441 27.42 36.56 6.79
C VAL A 441 28.53 37.42 7.40
N LEU A 442 29.24 36.86 8.38
CA LEU A 442 30.34 37.50 9.11
C LEU A 442 31.71 36.93 8.73
N ASP A 443 31.80 35.60 8.62
CA ASP A 443 33.04 34.88 8.30
C ASP A 443 32.71 33.51 7.71
N SER A 444 33.68 32.88 7.05
CA SER A 444 33.56 31.52 6.51
C SER A 444 34.87 30.74 6.57
N THR A 445 34.79 29.41 6.60
CA THR A 445 35.95 28.52 6.55
C THR A 445 35.60 27.20 5.84
N VAL A 446 36.56 26.58 5.16
CA VAL A 446 36.37 25.35 4.39
C VAL A 446 37.29 24.25 4.93
N LEU A 447 36.73 23.06 5.11
CA LEU A 447 37.50 21.87 5.50
C LEU A 447 37.20 20.70 4.55
N ARG A 448 38.25 20.04 4.09
CA ARG A 448 38.21 18.83 3.26
C ARG A 448 38.47 17.61 4.13
N VAL A 449 37.64 16.57 3.98
CA VAL A 449 37.75 15.36 4.78
C VAL A 449 37.66 14.13 3.88
N GLU A 450 38.76 13.40 3.82
CA GLU A 450 38.91 12.21 2.98
C GLU A 450 38.18 11.00 3.60
N LYS A 451 37.64 10.16 2.72
CA LYS A 451 37.18 8.78 2.92
C LYS A 451 36.22 8.63 4.09
N THR A 452 35.21 9.49 4.13
CA THR A 452 34.29 9.56 5.25
C THR A 452 33.17 8.54 5.18
N TYR A 453 32.77 8.08 4.01
CA TYR A 453 31.74 7.05 3.87
C TYR A 453 32.24 5.87 3.02
N PRO A 454 32.46 4.67 3.59
CA PRO A 454 32.65 3.47 2.78
C PRO A 454 31.33 3.12 2.08
N ALA A 455 31.40 2.82 0.79
CA ALA A 455 30.25 2.55 -0.07
C ALA A 455 30.09 1.05 -0.33
N TYR A 456 28.87 0.53 -0.17
CA TYR A 456 28.58 -0.91 -0.37
C TYR A 456 28.10 -1.19 -1.79
N PHE A 457 28.85 -0.73 -2.78
CA PHE A 457 28.63 -0.97 -4.21
C PHE A 457 29.97 -0.95 -4.96
N GLY A 458 29.97 -1.30 -6.24
CA GLY A 458 31.21 -1.51 -7.01
C GLY A 458 31.92 -2.79 -6.54
N ALA A 459 33.22 -2.70 -6.23
CA ALA A 459 34.03 -3.86 -5.85
C ALA A 459 33.63 -4.49 -4.48
N TYR A 460 32.76 -3.84 -3.70
CA TYR A 460 32.33 -4.31 -2.38
C TYR A 460 31.68 -5.71 -2.40
N GLU A 461 31.03 -6.10 -3.50
CA GLU A 461 30.44 -7.45 -3.65
C GLU A 461 31.46 -8.57 -3.45
N HIS A 462 32.75 -8.30 -3.68
CA HIS A 462 33.84 -9.25 -3.53
C HIS A 462 34.75 -8.94 -2.32
N PHE A 463 34.29 -8.11 -1.38
CA PHE A 463 35.06 -7.71 -0.20
C PHE A 463 35.39 -8.90 0.72
N ASP A 464 34.61 -9.96 0.67
CA ASP A 464 34.86 -11.23 1.37
C ASP A 464 36.25 -11.81 1.06
N LYS A 465 36.76 -11.63 -0.16
CA LYS A 465 38.10 -12.07 -0.56
C LYS A 465 39.20 -11.24 0.08
N VAL A 466 38.99 -9.92 0.22
CA VAL A 466 39.93 -9.02 0.91
C VAL A 466 39.97 -9.36 2.40
N LYS A 467 38.79 -9.55 3.01
CA LYS A 467 38.65 -10.04 4.38
C LYS A 467 39.40 -11.36 4.58
N ALA A 468 39.15 -12.35 3.73
CA ALA A 468 39.77 -13.67 3.85
C ALA A 468 41.30 -13.59 3.78
N TYR A 469 41.86 -12.75 2.89
CA TYR A 469 43.29 -12.50 2.83
C TYR A 469 43.83 -11.82 4.09
N THR A 470 43.20 -10.74 4.56
CA THR A 470 43.67 -10.06 5.77
C THR A 470 43.55 -10.93 7.02
N ASP A 471 42.59 -11.85 7.05
CA ASP A 471 42.41 -12.77 8.17
C ASP A 471 43.54 -13.81 8.26
N THR A 472 44.27 -14.11 7.17
CA THR A 472 45.46 -14.99 7.20
C THR A 472 46.65 -14.35 7.90
N LEU A 473 46.67 -13.02 8.04
CA LEU A 473 47.69 -12.31 8.80
C LEU A 473 47.31 -12.36 10.28
N GLU A 474 47.91 -13.28 11.03
CA GLU A 474 47.48 -13.65 12.39
C GLU A 474 47.46 -12.45 13.35
N ASN A 475 48.45 -11.58 13.24
CA ASN A 475 48.67 -10.45 14.13
C ASN A 475 48.16 -9.10 13.59
N LEU A 476 47.44 -9.08 12.46
CA LEU A 476 46.84 -7.88 11.89
C LEU A 476 45.32 -7.82 12.19
N PHE A 477 44.87 -6.77 12.86
CA PHE A 477 43.49 -6.56 13.25
C PHE A 477 42.90 -5.35 12.53
N LEU A 478 41.94 -5.60 11.63
CA LEU A 478 41.17 -4.55 10.97
C LEU A 478 40.03 -4.13 11.88
N VAL A 479 40.01 -2.85 12.29
CA VAL A 479 39.02 -2.31 13.24
C VAL A 479 38.53 -0.93 12.80
N GLY A 480 37.36 -0.55 13.29
CA GLY A 480 36.77 0.75 12.98
C GLY A 480 36.14 0.84 11.59
N ARG A 481 35.74 2.06 11.23
CA ARG A 481 34.94 2.34 10.03
C ARG A 481 35.67 2.02 8.72
N ASN A 482 36.81 2.68 8.49
CA ASN A 482 37.55 2.54 7.24
C ASN A 482 38.48 1.32 7.23
N GLY A 483 39.00 0.93 8.40
CA GLY A 483 39.79 -0.29 8.59
C GLY A 483 39.02 -1.56 8.25
N MET A 484 37.71 -1.58 8.47
CA MET A 484 36.85 -2.72 8.12
C MET A 484 36.00 -2.49 6.87
N HIS A 485 36.12 -1.34 6.21
CA HIS A 485 35.20 -0.88 5.16
C HIS A 485 33.72 -1.01 5.56
N LYS A 486 33.39 -0.74 6.82
CA LYS A 486 32.04 -0.77 7.38
C LYS A 486 31.60 0.64 7.72
N TYR A 487 30.40 1.03 7.32
CA TYR A 487 29.77 2.30 7.69
C TYR A 487 29.32 2.22 9.16
N ASN A 488 30.29 2.30 10.05
CA ASN A 488 30.19 2.25 11.51
C ASN A 488 29.99 3.66 12.10
N ASN A 489 29.24 3.74 13.20
CA ASN A 489 29.31 4.89 14.11
C ASN A 489 30.50 4.73 15.08
N ALA A 490 30.75 5.74 15.92
CA ALA A 490 31.86 5.72 16.88
C ALA A 490 31.77 4.52 17.85
N ASP A 491 30.60 4.22 18.41
CA ASP A 491 30.39 3.10 19.34
C ASP A 491 30.74 1.73 18.74
N HIS A 492 30.29 1.47 17.52
CA HIS A 492 30.62 0.22 16.81
C HIS A 492 32.13 0.14 16.52
N SER A 493 32.75 1.28 16.17
CA SER A 493 34.20 1.32 15.94
C SER A 493 34.99 1.02 17.21
N MET A 494 34.53 1.53 18.36
CA MET A 494 35.12 1.20 19.67
C MET A 494 34.94 -0.28 20.01
N LEU A 495 33.75 -0.85 19.80
CA LEU A 495 33.49 -2.27 20.07
C LEU A 495 34.42 -3.18 19.27
N THR A 496 34.69 -2.86 17.99
CA THR A 496 35.63 -3.65 17.19
C THR A 496 37.04 -3.64 17.75
N ALA A 497 37.49 -2.50 18.28
CA ALA A 497 38.79 -2.36 18.95
C ALA A 497 38.83 -3.10 20.29
N MET A 498 37.78 -2.94 21.11
CA MET A 498 37.61 -3.62 22.39
C MET A 498 37.67 -5.15 22.24
N VAL A 499 36.95 -5.71 21.27
CA VAL A 499 36.93 -7.16 21.00
C VAL A 499 38.26 -7.65 20.42
N ALA A 500 38.94 -6.84 19.62
CA ALA A 500 40.29 -7.18 19.16
C ALA A 500 41.29 -7.26 20.33
N VAL A 501 41.21 -6.35 21.31
CA VAL A 501 42.02 -6.42 22.54
C VAL A 501 41.61 -7.61 23.40
N ASP A 502 40.32 -7.94 23.50
CA ASP A 502 39.85 -9.16 24.18
C ASP A 502 40.48 -10.43 23.58
N ASN A 503 40.49 -10.51 22.25
CA ASN A 503 41.10 -11.63 21.53
C ASN A 503 42.60 -11.74 21.83
N ILE A 504 43.34 -10.63 21.77
CA ILE A 504 44.78 -10.61 22.08
C ILE A 504 45.05 -11.05 23.53
N ALA A 505 44.29 -10.52 24.50
CA ALA A 505 44.43 -10.89 25.90
C ALA A 505 44.13 -12.39 26.15
N ALA A 506 43.23 -12.97 25.36
CA ALA A 506 42.86 -14.38 25.42
C ALA A 506 43.73 -15.30 24.53
N GLY A 507 44.68 -14.75 23.76
CA GLY A 507 45.49 -15.52 22.80
C GLY A 507 44.71 -16.04 21.58
N ILE A 508 43.57 -15.43 21.24
CA ILE A 508 42.72 -15.79 20.11
C ILE A 508 43.18 -15.04 18.85
N THR A 509 43.50 -15.78 17.79
CA THR A 509 43.93 -15.21 16.49
C THR A 509 42.82 -15.11 15.44
N SER A 510 41.69 -15.80 15.67
CA SER A 510 40.49 -15.67 14.84
C SER A 510 39.87 -14.28 14.98
N LYS A 511 39.33 -13.76 13.88
CA LYS A 511 38.76 -12.40 13.78
C LYS A 511 37.25 -12.42 13.55
N GLU A 512 36.63 -13.59 13.53
CA GLU A 512 35.21 -13.78 13.19
C GLU A 512 34.28 -12.95 14.10
N ASN A 513 34.55 -12.92 15.41
CA ASN A 513 33.78 -12.14 16.37
C ASN A 513 33.90 -10.62 16.15
N ILE A 514 35.06 -10.12 15.71
CA ILE A 514 35.25 -8.71 15.33
C ILE A 514 34.40 -8.41 14.09
N TRP A 515 34.43 -9.29 13.08
CA TRP A 515 33.61 -9.16 11.88
C TRP A 515 32.10 -9.31 12.15
N ALA A 516 31.70 -10.05 13.19
CA ALA A 516 30.31 -10.25 13.58
C ALA A 516 29.68 -9.00 14.24
N ILE A 517 30.49 -8.02 14.66
CA ILE A 517 29.99 -6.73 15.16
C ILE A 517 29.30 -6.01 13.98
N ASN A 518 27.97 -6.13 13.96
CA ASN A 518 27.13 -5.60 12.91
C ASN A 518 26.69 -4.17 13.26
N THR A 519 26.65 -3.33 12.23
CA THR A 519 26.20 -1.93 12.33
C THR A 519 24.72 -1.79 12.66
N GLU A 520 23.92 -2.86 12.49
CA GLU A 520 22.45 -2.81 12.55
C GLU A 520 21.79 -4.07 13.16
N GLN A 521 22.55 -5.10 13.53
CA GLN A 521 22.04 -6.25 14.28
C GLN A 521 22.79 -6.36 15.61
N GLU A 522 21.98 -6.39 16.66
CA GLU A 522 22.38 -6.51 18.05
C GLU A 522 23.32 -7.71 18.23
N TYR A 523 24.51 -7.46 18.77
CA TYR A 523 25.26 -8.50 19.45
C TYR A 523 24.47 -8.85 20.71
N HIS A 524 23.69 -9.93 20.64
CA HIS A 524 23.20 -10.63 21.82
C HIS A 524 24.27 -11.64 22.20
N GLU A 525 24.76 -11.57 23.45
CA GLU A 525 25.43 -12.71 24.06
C GLU A 525 24.40 -13.85 24.22
N GLU A 526 24.27 -14.70 23.21
CA GLU A 526 23.47 -15.93 23.33
C GLU A 526 24.34 -17.10 23.78
N LYS A 527 23.94 -17.69 24.92
CA LYS A 527 24.38 -19.01 25.36
C LYS A 527 24.03 -20.04 24.27
N ALA A 528 25.03 -20.82 23.86
CA ALA A 528 24.93 -21.86 22.86
C ALA A 528 23.75 -22.83 23.11
N VAL A 529 22.93 -23.05 22.08
CA VAL A 529 22.01 -24.20 22.00
C VAL A 529 22.21 -24.86 20.63
N THR A 530 22.49 -26.17 20.69
CA THR A 530 22.81 -27.08 19.59
C THR A 530 21.62 -27.39 18.69
N ASP A 531 21.82 -27.31 17.38
CA ASP A 531 20.87 -27.73 16.33
C ASP A 531 20.86 -29.26 16.12
N THR A 532 19.67 -29.86 16.00
CA THR A 532 19.46 -31.13 15.29
C THR A 532 18.22 -31.00 14.38
N PRO A 533 18.26 -31.46 13.10
CA PRO A 533 17.20 -31.21 12.13
C PRO A 533 16.02 -32.20 12.23
N VAL A 534 14.79 -31.69 12.18
CA VAL A 534 13.54 -32.48 12.23
C VAL A 534 12.96 -32.72 10.83
N ALA A 535 12.54 -33.97 10.58
CA ALA A 535 11.90 -34.47 9.38
C ALA A 535 10.48 -33.91 9.11
N ILE A 536 10.08 -33.85 7.84
CA ILE A 536 8.78 -33.32 7.36
C ILE A 536 7.65 -34.36 7.57
N PRO A 537 6.53 -34.04 8.26
CA PRO A 537 5.41 -34.96 8.43
C PRO A 537 4.37 -34.92 7.29
N ALA A 538 3.77 -36.08 7.01
CA ALA A 538 2.81 -36.38 5.96
C ALA A 538 1.38 -35.81 6.17
N SER A 539 1.17 -34.49 6.03
CA SER A 539 -0.14 -33.84 6.25
C SER A 539 -0.79 -33.08 5.07
N GLN A 540 -0.43 -33.33 3.81
CA GLN A 540 -0.91 -32.51 2.69
C GLN A 540 -1.73 -33.23 1.60
N VAL A 541 -2.86 -33.87 1.96
CA VAL A 541 -3.92 -34.15 0.98
C VAL A 541 -5.22 -33.49 1.46
N GLN A 542 -5.65 -32.41 0.78
CA GLN A 542 -6.96 -31.80 1.07
C GLN A 542 -8.09 -32.78 0.71
N PRO A 543 -9.09 -32.97 1.58
CA PRO A 543 -10.23 -33.85 1.30
C PRO A 543 -11.06 -33.37 0.11
N SER A 544 -11.73 -34.30 -0.59
CA SER A 544 -12.65 -33.95 -1.68
C SER A 544 -13.80 -33.08 -1.17
N PHE A 545 -14.43 -32.26 -2.03
CA PHE A 545 -15.53 -31.40 -1.61
C PHE A 545 -16.72 -32.19 -1.04
N LYS A 546 -16.99 -33.36 -1.62
CA LYS A 546 -18.03 -34.28 -1.15
C LYS A 546 -17.70 -34.78 0.26
N ASP A 547 -16.45 -35.16 0.50
CA ASP A 547 -16.03 -35.63 1.82
C ASP A 547 -16.03 -34.49 2.85
N TYR A 548 -15.56 -33.32 2.44
CA TYR A 548 -15.62 -32.11 3.26
C TYR A 548 -17.06 -31.78 3.68
N LEU A 549 -18.04 -31.92 2.77
CA LEU A 549 -19.42 -31.58 3.06
C LEU A 549 -20.12 -32.63 3.95
N LEU A 550 -19.92 -33.92 3.66
CA LEU A 550 -20.70 -35.01 4.27
C LEU A 550 -20.05 -35.65 5.51
N HIS A 551 -18.71 -35.71 5.56
CA HIS A 551 -18.00 -36.39 6.66
C HIS A 551 -17.58 -35.42 7.77
N ASN A 552 -17.63 -34.10 7.55
CA ASN A 552 -17.39 -33.13 8.60
C ASN A 552 -18.66 -32.96 9.47
N PRO A 553 -18.60 -33.20 10.79
CA PRO A 553 -19.78 -33.19 11.67
C PRO A 553 -20.46 -31.81 11.74
N LEU A 554 -19.68 -30.72 11.70
CA LEU A 554 -20.21 -29.35 11.71
C LEU A 554 -20.93 -29.03 10.40
N ASN A 555 -20.40 -29.44 9.25
CA ASN A 555 -21.02 -29.19 7.96
C ASN A 555 -22.33 -29.97 7.82
N ARG A 556 -22.35 -31.22 8.29
CA ARG A 556 -23.56 -32.04 8.35
C ARG A 556 -24.62 -31.43 9.25
N ALA A 557 -24.23 -30.90 10.42
CA ALA A 557 -25.14 -30.19 11.31
C ALA A 557 -25.73 -28.94 10.64
N LEU A 558 -24.91 -28.13 9.95
CA LEU A 558 -25.38 -26.96 9.21
C LEU A 558 -26.34 -27.34 8.07
N LEU A 559 -26.12 -28.46 7.37
CA LEU A 559 -27.04 -28.95 6.36
C LEU A 559 -28.40 -29.35 6.95
N TRP A 560 -28.41 -30.06 8.09
CA TRP A 560 -29.66 -30.46 8.75
C TRP A 560 -30.43 -29.27 9.32
N VAL A 561 -29.74 -28.40 10.06
CA VAL A 561 -30.33 -27.17 10.63
C VAL A 561 -30.84 -26.27 9.51
N GLY A 562 -30.06 -26.12 8.43
CA GLY A 562 -30.45 -25.37 7.25
C GLY A 562 -31.68 -25.97 6.58
N GLY A 563 -31.68 -27.28 6.30
CA GLY A 563 -32.80 -27.96 5.66
C GLY A 563 -34.11 -27.84 6.44
N ILE A 564 -34.07 -28.10 7.75
CA ILE A 564 -35.25 -27.95 8.63
C ILE A 564 -35.70 -26.49 8.67
N GLY A 565 -34.78 -25.55 8.90
CA GLY A 565 -35.10 -24.12 8.96
C GLY A 565 -35.70 -23.59 7.65
N ILE A 566 -35.12 -23.95 6.51
CA ILE A 566 -35.59 -23.56 5.18
C ILE A 566 -37.02 -24.05 4.93
N LEU A 567 -37.32 -25.31 5.25
CA LEU A 567 -38.67 -25.88 5.08
C LEU A 567 -39.68 -25.26 6.04
N SER A 568 -39.31 -25.07 7.31
CA SER A 568 -40.19 -24.42 8.30
C SER A 568 -40.52 -22.98 7.90
N LEU A 569 -39.52 -22.21 7.45
CA LEU A 569 -39.72 -20.85 6.94
C LEU A 569 -40.67 -20.83 5.73
N PHE A 570 -40.53 -21.79 4.82
CA PHE A 570 -41.43 -21.91 3.67
C PHE A 570 -42.87 -22.20 4.09
N ILE A 571 -43.08 -23.16 5.00
CA ILE A 571 -44.41 -23.54 5.49
C ILE A 571 -45.09 -22.33 6.17
N ILE A 572 -44.37 -21.65 7.06
CA ILE A 572 -44.86 -20.43 7.71
C ILE A 572 -45.20 -19.36 6.66
N PHE A 573 -44.31 -19.15 5.69
CA PHE A 573 -44.53 -18.16 4.64
C PHE A 573 -45.75 -18.47 3.77
N LYS A 574 -45.96 -19.74 3.38
CA LYS A 574 -47.14 -20.14 2.59
C LYS A 574 -48.43 -20.15 3.41
N TYR A 575 -48.36 -20.30 4.72
CA TYR A 575 -49.51 -20.02 5.59
C TYR A 575 -49.90 -18.54 5.52
N MET A 576 -48.92 -17.63 5.48
CA MET A 576 -49.16 -16.17 5.40
C MET A 576 -49.61 -15.72 4.00
N TYR A 577 -49.04 -16.33 2.96
CA TYR A 577 -49.32 -16.06 1.54
C TYR A 577 -49.66 -17.37 0.81
N PRO A 578 -50.92 -17.84 0.88
CA PRO A 578 -51.34 -19.13 0.31
C PRO A 578 -51.13 -19.26 -1.21
N HIS A 579 -51.29 -18.17 -1.96
CA HIS A 579 -51.16 -18.16 -3.41
C HIS A 579 -49.80 -17.57 -3.87
N ALA A 580 -49.40 -17.87 -5.10
CA ALA A 580 -48.31 -17.16 -5.75
C ALA A 580 -48.67 -15.69 -6.02
N GLY A 581 -47.67 -14.81 -6.01
CA GLY A 581 -47.81 -13.40 -6.40
C GLY A 581 -47.60 -13.18 -7.89
N PHE A 582 -48.26 -12.17 -8.45
CA PHE A 582 -48.15 -11.80 -9.86
C PHE A 582 -47.75 -10.33 -10.02
N ILE A 583 -46.79 -10.07 -10.91
CA ILE A 583 -46.44 -8.74 -11.38
C ILE A 583 -47.28 -8.48 -12.63
N ASP A 584 -48.11 -7.44 -12.57
CA ASP A 584 -48.96 -6.98 -13.65
C ASP A 584 -48.13 -6.68 -14.91
N GLY A 585 -48.57 -7.19 -16.05
CA GLY A 585 -47.76 -7.25 -17.27
C GLY A 585 -46.77 -8.42 -17.27
N ASP A 586 -45.69 -8.35 -16.48
CA ASP A 586 -44.56 -9.29 -16.53
C ASP A 586 -44.98 -10.76 -16.39
N SER A 587 -45.65 -11.11 -15.28
CA SER A 587 -45.99 -12.49 -14.93
C SER A 587 -46.91 -13.12 -15.98
N TYR A 588 -47.89 -12.36 -16.46
CA TYR A 588 -48.87 -12.85 -17.42
C TYR A 588 -48.25 -13.04 -18.81
N VAL A 589 -47.33 -12.16 -19.24
CA VAL A 589 -46.57 -12.34 -20.48
C VAL A 589 -45.74 -13.63 -20.43
N TYR A 590 -45.16 -13.99 -19.28
CA TYR A 590 -44.43 -15.24 -19.16
C TYR A 590 -45.35 -16.47 -19.29
N LEU A 591 -46.52 -16.44 -18.67
CA LEU A 591 -47.51 -17.53 -18.75
C LEU A 591 -48.08 -17.68 -20.16
N GLU A 592 -48.47 -16.58 -20.80
CA GLU A 592 -48.96 -16.58 -22.18
C GLU A 592 -47.90 -17.13 -23.15
N SER A 593 -46.65 -16.71 -22.99
CA SER A 593 -45.54 -17.21 -23.81
C SER A 593 -45.29 -18.71 -23.61
N ALA A 594 -45.47 -19.21 -22.39
CA ALA A 594 -45.32 -20.62 -22.06
C ALA A 594 -46.46 -21.44 -22.69
N TYR A 595 -47.69 -20.95 -22.57
CA TYR A 595 -48.91 -21.52 -23.15
C TYR A 595 -48.83 -21.59 -24.67
N LEU A 596 -48.53 -20.48 -25.34
CA LEU A 596 -48.42 -20.37 -26.80
C LEU A 596 -47.11 -20.95 -27.36
N ASN A 597 -46.21 -21.44 -26.51
CA ASN A 597 -44.87 -21.93 -26.88
C ASN A 597 -44.00 -20.94 -27.67
N LEU A 598 -44.09 -19.64 -27.39
CA LEU A 598 -43.38 -18.64 -28.17
C LEU A 598 -41.85 -18.83 -28.07
N ASN A 599 -41.15 -18.57 -29.18
CA ASN A 599 -39.68 -18.59 -29.23
C ASN A 599 -39.07 -17.20 -29.03
N ILE A 600 -39.88 -16.15 -29.17
CA ILE A 600 -39.54 -14.76 -28.91
C ILE A 600 -40.72 -14.04 -28.27
N ASN A 601 -40.43 -13.09 -27.38
CA ASN A 601 -41.38 -12.12 -26.86
C ASN A 601 -40.61 -10.87 -26.36
N THR A 602 -41.33 -9.86 -25.89
CA THR A 602 -40.78 -8.61 -25.33
C THR A 602 -39.76 -8.89 -24.21
N TYR A 603 -40.00 -9.95 -23.43
CA TYR A 603 -39.06 -10.49 -22.44
C TYR A 603 -38.35 -11.76 -22.95
N PRO A 604 -37.16 -12.07 -22.42
CA PRO A 604 -36.48 -13.33 -22.70
C PRO A 604 -37.35 -14.54 -22.36
N VAL A 605 -37.43 -15.51 -23.28
CA VAL A 605 -38.36 -16.65 -23.17
C VAL A 605 -37.89 -17.77 -22.25
N GLY A 606 -36.68 -17.70 -21.68
CA GLY A 606 -36.11 -18.78 -20.87
C GLY A 606 -36.97 -19.14 -19.65
N TYR A 607 -37.53 -18.14 -18.96
CA TYR A 607 -38.44 -18.39 -17.84
C TYR A 607 -39.76 -19.04 -18.30
N SER A 608 -40.33 -18.60 -19.42
CA SER A 608 -41.52 -19.24 -20.00
C SER A 608 -41.29 -20.69 -20.42
N LYS A 609 -40.12 -21.00 -20.99
CA LYS A 609 -39.74 -22.39 -21.29
C LYS A 609 -39.59 -23.21 -20.00
N PHE A 610 -39.03 -22.63 -18.94
CA PHE A 610 -38.98 -23.26 -17.61
C PHE A 610 -40.38 -23.55 -17.06
N LEU A 611 -41.30 -22.58 -17.09
CA LEU A 611 -42.70 -22.78 -16.65
C LEU A 611 -43.38 -23.92 -17.41
N ARG A 612 -43.19 -23.97 -18.73
CA ARG A 612 -43.74 -25.04 -19.58
C ARG A 612 -43.15 -26.42 -19.28
N ILE A 613 -41.85 -26.50 -19.00
CA ILE A 613 -41.22 -27.76 -18.57
C ILE A 613 -41.75 -28.16 -17.20
N PHE A 614 -41.90 -27.21 -16.28
CA PHE A 614 -42.42 -27.51 -14.94
C PHE A 614 -43.88 -28.00 -15.00
N SER A 615 -44.70 -27.42 -15.89
CA SER A 615 -46.11 -27.81 -16.04
C SER A 615 -46.31 -29.24 -16.55
N THR A 616 -45.29 -29.89 -17.16
CA THR A 616 -45.40 -31.33 -17.50
C THR A 616 -45.42 -32.23 -16.27
N PHE A 617 -44.97 -31.74 -15.12
CA PHE A 617 -44.95 -32.48 -13.87
C PHE A 617 -46.09 -32.06 -12.94
N THR A 618 -46.38 -30.76 -12.85
CA THR A 618 -47.45 -30.24 -11.99
C THR A 618 -47.90 -28.83 -12.39
N HIS A 619 -49.19 -28.57 -12.21
CA HIS A 619 -49.80 -27.24 -12.36
C HIS A 619 -49.97 -26.51 -11.01
N SER A 620 -49.38 -27.00 -9.92
CA SER A 620 -49.48 -26.33 -8.62
C SER A 620 -48.56 -25.11 -8.52
N ASP A 621 -49.14 -23.96 -8.18
CA ASP A 621 -48.40 -22.73 -7.89
C ASP A 621 -47.50 -22.89 -6.66
N VAL A 622 -47.99 -23.54 -5.60
CA VAL A 622 -47.22 -23.86 -4.39
C VAL A 622 -46.00 -24.72 -4.72
N ALA A 623 -46.17 -25.75 -5.56
CA ALA A 623 -45.05 -26.61 -5.97
C ALA A 623 -44.00 -25.84 -6.78
N LEU A 624 -44.44 -24.95 -7.68
CA LEU A 624 -43.54 -24.08 -8.46
C LEU A 624 -42.76 -23.12 -7.54
N VAL A 625 -43.46 -22.46 -6.61
CA VAL A 625 -42.87 -21.54 -5.64
C VAL A 625 -41.88 -22.26 -4.72
N LEU A 626 -42.22 -23.48 -4.26
CA LEU A 626 -41.31 -24.34 -3.49
C LEU A 626 -40.06 -24.68 -4.29
N PHE A 627 -40.21 -25.11 -5.55
CA PHE A 627 -39.06 -25.45 -6.39
C PHE A 627 -38.12 -24.26 -6.60
N GLN A 628 -38.68 -23.08 -6.94
CA GLN A 628 -37.89 -21.86 -7.11
C GLN A 628 -37.13 -21.49 -5.83
N TYR A 629 -37.81 -21.57 -4.69
CA TYR A 629 -37.22 -21.29 -3.38
C TYR A 629 -36.10 -22.28 -3.01
N LEU A 630 -36.34 -23.58 -3.19
CA LEU A 630 -35.34 -24.62 -2.91
C LEU A 630 -34.13 -24.54 -3.85
N LEU A 631 -34.33 -24.20 -5.13
CA LEU A 631 -33.25 -23.99 -6.09
C LEU A 631 -32.38 -22.80 -5.69
N LEU A 632 -33.00 -21.69 -5.26
CA LEU A 632 -32.29 -20.52 -4.77
C LEU A 632 -31.50 -20.83 -3.49
N GLN A 633 -32.12 -21.52 -2.54
CA GLN A 633 -31.48 -21.94 -1.30
C GLN A 633 -30.31 -22.91 -1.54
N PHE A 634 -30.48 -23.87 -2.45
CA PHE A 634 -29.39 -24.76 -2.87
C PHE A 634 -28.22 -23.97 -3.44
N SER A 635 -28.49 -22.99 -4.31
CA SER A 635 -27.47 -22.13 -4.93
C SER A 635 -26.71 -21.32 -3.88
N ALA A 636 -27.41 -20.74 -2.91
CA ALA A 636 -26.83 -19.97 -1.81
C ALA A 636 -26.00 -20.84 -0.84
N LEU A 637 -26.48 -22.03 -0.48
CA LEU A 637 -25.74 -22.98 0.35
C LEU A 637 -24.51 -23.53 -0.37
N TYR A 638 -24.61 -23.84 -1.66
CA TYR A 638 -23.46 -24.27 -2.46
C TYR A 638 -22.38 -23.19 -2.51
N PHE A 639 -22.76 -21.92 -2.69
CA PHE A 639 -21.87 -20.77 -2.58
C PHE A 639 -21.22 -20.69 -1.19
N PHE A 640 -22.01 -20.75 -0.12
CA PHE A 640 -21.53 -20.74 1.27
C PHE A 640 -20.48 -21.82 1.56
N PHE A 641 -20.79 -23.09 1.24
CA PHE A 641 -19.87 -24.20 1.49
C PHE A 641 -18.63 -24.11 0.60
N THR A 642 -18.75 -23.58 -0.61
CA THR A 642 -17.59 -23.29 -1.48
C THR A 642 -16.66 -22.25 -0.83
N LEU A 643 -17.21 -21.16 -0.27
CA LEU A 643 -16.41 -20.17 0.44
C LEU A 643 -15.72 -20.76 1.67
N ARG A 644 -16.41 -21.60 2.45
CA ARG A 644 -15.82 -22.26 3.61
C ARG A 644 -14.74 -23.27 3.26
N TYR A 645 -14.89 -23.95 2.13
CA TYR A 645 -13.92 -24.91 1.63
C TYR A 645 -12.61 -24.22 1.21
N PHE A 646 -12.68 -23.10 0.47
CA PHE A 646 -11.49 -22.43 -0.06
C PHE A 646 -10.85 -21.43 0.91
N TYR A 647 -11.65 -20.64 1.63
CA TYR A 647 -11.13 -19.50 2.40
C TYR A 647 -11.12 -19.73 3.91
N LYS A 648 -11.74 -20.82 4.39
CA LYS A 648 -11.75 -21.23 5.81
C LYS A 648 -12.05 -20.06 6.78
N PRO A 649 -13.19 -19.36 6.61
CA PRO A 649 -13.55 -18.26 7.50
C PRO A 649 -13.70 -18.73 8.94
N GLY A 650 -13.48 -17.83 9.88
CA GLY A 650 -13.63 -18.09 11.30
C GLY A 650 -15.08 -18.43 11.68
N LYS A 651 -15.26 -18.88 12.92
CA LYS A 651 -16.55 -19.37 13.41
C LYS A 651 -17.65 -18.31 13.33
N LEU A 652 -17.37 -17.08 13.77
CA LEU A 652 -18.36 -15.99 13.75
C LEU A 652 -18.79 -15.64 12.32
N VAL A 653 -17.82 -15.44 11.42
CA VAL A 653 -18.10 -15.14 10.01
C VAL A 653 -18.84 -16.29 9.33
N SER A 654 -18.48 -17.54 9.62
CA SER A 654 -19.21 -18.71 9.12
C SER A 654 -20.68 -18.72 9.58
N ILE A 655 -20.95 -18.39 10.84
CA ILE A 655 -22.33 -18.33 11.38
C ILE A 655 -23.12 -17.20 10.73
N LEU A 656 -22.54 -16.00 10.63
CA LEU A 656 -23.20 -14.85 10.01
C LEU A 656 -23.51 -15.11 8.53
N LEU A 657 -22.54 -15.65 7.78
CA LEU A 657 -22.76 -16.04 6.38
C LEU A 657 -23.89 -17.06 6.24
N PHE A 658 -23.90 -18.09 7.10
CA PHE A 658 -24.93 -19.11 7.05
C PHE A 658 -26.32 -18.55 7.38
N ALA A 659 -26.44 -17.78 8.46
CA ALA A 659 -27.70 -17.19 8.89
C ALA A 659 -28.29 -16.25 7.82
N CYS A 660 -27.46 -15.38 7.24
CA CYS A 660 -27.90 -14.42 6.22
C CYS A 660 -28.18 -15.06 4.85
N LEU A 661 -27.56 -16.20 4.52
CA LEU A 661 -27.82 -16.90 3.26
C LEU A 661 -29.00 -17.87 3.37
N ALA A 662 -29.08 -18.66 4.44
CA ALA A 662 -30.15 -19.65 4.63
C ALA A 662 -31.46 -19.00 5.13
N GLY A 663 -31.37 -17.96 5.96
CA GLY A 663 -32.52 -17.29 6.58
C GLY A 663 -32.96 -16.00 5.88
N ASN A 664 -32.54 -15.76 4.64
CA ASN A 664 -32.77 -14.50 3.93
C ASN A 664 -34.26 -14.32 3.54
N PRO A 665 -35.02 -13.39 4.15
CA PRO A 665 -36.46 -13.28 3.87
C PRO A 665 -36.77 -12.88 2.42
N VAL A 666 -35.89 -12.12 1.75
CA VAL A 666 -36.10 -11.73 0.34
C VAL A 666 -36.22 -12.95 -0.59
N PHE A 667 -35.62 -14.10 -0.23
CA PHE A 667 -35.70 -15.32 -1.04
C PHE A 667 -37.10 -15.88 -1.09
N LEU A 668 -37.85 -15.80 0.01
CA LEU A 668 -39.25 -16.25 0.07
C LEU A 668 -40.14 -15.35 -0.77
N TYR A 669 -40.06 -14.04 -0.56
CA TYR A 669 -40.86 -13.07 -1.30
C TYR A 669 -40.60 -13.13 -2.81
N MET A 670 -39.33 -13.16 -3.21
CA MET A 670 -38.96 -13.22 -4.62
C MET A 670 -39.36 -14.55 -5.27
N SER A 671 -39.25 -15.68 -4.56
CA SER A 671 -39.64 -17.00 -5.09
C SER A 671 -41.15 -17.21 -5.14
N ASN A 672 -41.93 -16.43 -4.37
CA ASN A 672 -43.38 -16.48 -4.39
C ASN A 672 -43.99 -15.83 -5.63
N TYR A 673 -43.24 -14.99 -6.35
CA TYR A 673 -43.72 -14.36 -7.57
C TYR A 673 -43.51 -15.25 -8.79
N ILE A 674 -44.48 -15.24 -9.71
CA ILE A 674 -44.32 -15.81 -11.05
C ILE A 674 -43.46 -14.86 -11.89
N SER A 675 -42.16 -14.89 -11.66
CA SER A 675 -41.18 -14.00 -12.30
C SER A 675 -39.85 -14.73 -12.52
N SER A 676 -39.12 -14.29 -13.55
CA SER A 676 -37.74 -14.70 -13.83
C SER A 676 -36.73 -14.41 -12.70
N ASP A 677 -37.06 -13.54 -11.74
CA ASP A 677 -36.15 -13.04 -10.70
C ASP A 677 -35.46 -14.16 -9.90
N ALA A 678 -36.22 -15.08 -9.31
CA ALA A 678 -35.68 -16.15 -8.44
C ALA A 678 -34.83 -17.17 -9.21
N LEU A 679 -35.30 -17.58 -10.39
CA LEU A 679 -34.55 -18.50 -11.26
C LEU A 679 -33.24 -17.86 -11.73
N PHE A 680 -33.30 -16.58 -12.15
CA PHE A 680 -32.11 -15.86 -12.60
C PHE A 680 -31.08 -15.70 -11.47
N LEU A 681 -31.49 -15.32 -10.26
CA LEU A 681 -30.59 -15.21 -9.11
C LEU A 681 -29.91 -16.55 -8.79
N SER A 682 -30.67 -17.64 -8.84
CA SER A 682 -30.16 -19.01 -8.62
C SER A 682 -29.09 -19.38 -9.63
N LEU A 683 -29.38 -19.21 -10.93
CA LEU A 683 -28.44 -19.51 -12.01
C LEU A 683 -27.18 -18.62 -11.93
N SER A 684 -27.34 -17.36 -11.56
CA SER A 684 -26.24 -16.41 -11.41
C SER A 684 -25.29 -16.79 -10.27
N LEU A 685 -25.83 -17.21 -9.13
CA LEU A 685 -25.04 -17.72 -8.00
C LEU A 685 -24.32 -19.03 -8.34
N LEU A 686 -25.00 -19.97 -8.99
CA LEU A 686 -24.38 -21.23 -9.46
C LEU A 686 -23.25 -20.95 -10.46
N TRP A 687 -23.50 -20.04 -11.40
CA TRP A 687 -22.52 -19.64 -12.40
C TRP A 687 -21.29 -18.99 -11.75
N PHE A 688 -21.48 -18.01 -10.86
CA PHE A 688 -20.37 -17.36 -10.17
C PHE A 688 -19.60 -18.33 -9.28
N THR A 689 -20.31 -19.22 -8.57
CA THR A 689 -19.67 -20.27 -7.76
C THR A 689 -18.84 -21.19 -8.64
N THR A 690 -19.32 -21.54 -9.84
CA THR A 690 -18.56 -22.32 -10.83
C THR A 690 -17.28 -21.58 -11.26
N LEU A 691 -17.31 -20.26 -11.43
CA LEU A 691 -16.10 -19.48 -11.71
C LEU A 691 -15.08 -19.53 -10.55
N LEU A 692 -15.55 -19.52 -9.30
CA LEU A 692 -14.66 -19.75 -8.14
C LEU A 692 -13.98 -21.12 -8.22
N TRP A 693 -14.72 -22.17 -8.58
CA TRP A 693 -14.15 -23.50 -8.80
C TRP A 693 -13.14 -23.51 -9.96
N ILE A 694 -13.41 -22.82 -11.07
CA ILE A 694 -12.47 -22.71 -12.21
C ILE A 694 -11.18 -21.99 -11.80
N LEU A 695 -11.26 -20.96 -10.95
CA LEU A 695 -10.10 -20.26 -10.44
C LEU A 695 -9.23 -21.16 -9.56
N GLN A 696 -9.85 -21.93 -8.66
CA GLN A 696 -9.13 -22.65 -7.60
C GLN A 696 -8.81 -24.12 -7.94
N LYS A 697 -9.77 -24.86 -8.48
CA LYS A 697 -9.65 -26.29 -8.83
C LYS A 697 -10.24 -26.54 -10.23
N PRO A 698 -9.56 -26.05 -11.29
CA PRO A 698 -10.07 -26.17 -12.65
C PRO A 698 -10.20 -27.61 -13.12
N THR A 699 -11.32 -27.93 -13.75
CA THR A 699 -11.52 -29.19 -14.48
C THR A 699 -12.24 -28.92 -15.81
N PRO A 700 -12.04 -29.73 -16.86
CA PRO A 700 -12.73 -29.53 -18.14
C PRO A 700 -14.26 -29.57 -18.02
N ARG A 701 -14.79 -30.39 -17.09
CA ARG A 701 -16.23 -30.47 -16.81
C ARG A 701 -16.81 -29.13 -16.35
N LEU A 702 -16.05 -28.34 -15.58
CA LEU A 702 -16.50 -27.02 -15.12
C LEU A 702 -16.69 -26.03 -16.28
N ILE A 703 -15.97 -26.19 -17.39
CA ILE A 703 -16.11 -25.32 -18.57
C ILE A 703 -17.45 -25.55 -19.25
N ALA A 704 -17.85 -26.82 -19.41
CA ALA A 704 -19.15 -27.18 -19.94
C ALA A 704 -20.29 -26.70 -19.02
N ILE A 705 -20.14 -26.89 -17.70
CA ILE A 705 -21.11 -26.41 -16.70
C ILE A 705 -21.23 -24.88 -16.75
N HIS A 706 -20.10 -24.17 -16.79
CA HIS A 706 -20.05 -22.71 -16.93
C HIS A 706 -20.80 -22.23 -18.19
N ALA A 707 -20.49 -22.80 -19.36
CA ALA A 707 -21.11 -22.40 -20.62
C ALA A 707 -22.63 -22.67 -20.61
N LEU A 708 -23.06 -23.80 -20.03
CA LEU A 708 -24.46 -24.15 -19.89
C LEU A 708 -25.22 -23.22 -18.94
N LEU A 709 -24.66 -22.94 -17.75
CA LEU A 709 -25.26 -22.01 -16.78
C LEU A 709 -25.33 -20.59 -17.35
N LEU A 710 -24.30 -20.16 -18.08
CA LEU A 710 -24.28 -18.87 -18.75
C LEU A 710 -25.39 -18.77 -19.81
N LEU A 711 -25.54 -19.79 -20.66
CA LEU A 711 -26.62 -19.85 -21.64
C LEU A 711 -27.99 -19.79 -20.96
N MET A 712 -28.22 -20.63 -19.95
CA MET A 712 -29.48 -20.64 -19.20
C MET A 712 -29.78 -19.28 -18.58
N ALA A 713 -28.82 -18.68 -17.85
CA ALA A 713 -28.99 -17.36 -17.24
C ALA A 713 -29.31 -16.29 -18.28
N PHE A 714 -28.62 -16.30 -19.44
CA PHE A 714 -28.86 -15.34 -20.52
C PHE A 714 -30.22 -15.50 -21.19
N THR A 715 -30.69 -16.74 -21.38
CA THR A 715 -32.04 -16.98 -21.92
C THR A 715 -33.15 -16.54 -20.97
N VAL A 716 -32.88 -16.50 -19.66
CA VAL A 716 -33.82 -16.05 -18.64
C VAL A 716 -33.79 -14.53 -18.50
N ARG A 717 -32.59 -13.90 -18.50
CA ARG A 717 -32.44 -12.43 -18.49
C ARG A 717 -31.22 -11.94 -19.26
N TYR A 718 -31.43 -10.87 -20.03
CA TYR A 718 -30.36 -10.17 -20.75
C TYR A 718 -29.39 -9.42 -19.83
N ASN A 719 -29.65 -9.31 -18.52
CA ASN A 719 -28.67 -8.81 -17.56
C ASN A 719 -27.40 -9.68 -17.51
N ALA A 720 -27.46 -10.95 -17.93
CA ALA A 720 -26.27 -11.79 -18.07
C ALA A 720 -25.40 -11.44 -19.30
N LEU A 721 -25.73 -10.41 -20.09
CA LEU A 721 -24.95 -10.00 -21.26
C LEU A 721 -23.50 -9.63 -20.92
N PHE A 722 -23.24 -9.11 -19.72
CA PHE A 722 -21.88 -8.78 -19.27
C PHE A 722 -21.12 -9.96 -18.66
N TYR A 723 -21.77 -11.10 -18.41
CA TYR A 723 -21.15 -12.26 -17.75
C TYR A 723 -19.93 -12.83 -18.50
N PRO A 724 -19.87 -12.86 -19.84
CA PRO A 724 -18.65 -13.27 -20.55
C PRO A 724 -17.43 -12.43 -20.20
N LEU A 725 -17.58 -11.14 -19.85
CA LEU A 725 -16.46 -10.28 -19.46
C LEU A 725 -15.86 -10.76 -18.12
N ILE A 726 -16.73 -11.09 -17.17
CA ILE A 726 -16.33 -11.63 -15.86
C ILE A 726 -15.73 -13.04 -16.00
N ALA A 727 -16.34 -13.88 -16.82
CA ALA A 727 -15.82 -15.21 -17.13
C ALA A 727 -14.43 -15.13 -17.79
N THR A 728 -14.23 -14.17 -18.69
CA THR A 728 -12.94 -13.93 -19.35
C THR A 728 -11.85 -13.63 -18.33
N LEU A 729 -12.12 -12.74 -17.38
CA LEU A 729 -11.20 -12.46 -16.28
C LEU A 729 -10.91 -13.73 -15.45
N ALA A 730 -11.94 -14.52 -15.10
CA ALA A 730 -11.74 -15.76 -14.36
C ALA A 730 -10.83 -16.76 -15.10
N PHE A 731 -11.01 -16.92 -16.43
CA PHE A 731 -10.14 -17.79 -17.23
C PHE A 731 -8.72 -17.26 -17.36
N ILE A 732 -8.53 -15.95 -17.55
CA ILE A 732 -7.21 -15.30 -17.58
C ILE A 732 -6.46 -15.56 -16.27
N LEU A 733 -7.13 -15.36 -15.13
CA LEU A 733 -6.58 -15.53 -13.79
C LEU A 733 -6.38 -17.00 -13.37
N SER A 734 -7.06 -17.96 -14.03
CA SER A 734 -6.93 -19.38 -13.72
C SER A 734 -5.52 -19.92 -14.04
N ARG A 735 -5.09 -20.99 -13.36
CA ARG A 735 -3.78 -21.63 -13.57
C ARG A 735 -3.74 -22.63 -14.74
N GLN A 736 -4.72 -22.60 -15.64
CA GLN A 736 -4.85 -23.57 -16.72
C GLN A 736 -3.92 -23.30 -17.92
N ARG A 737 -3.74 -24.30 -18.79
CA ARG A 737 -3.06 -24.15 -20.08
C ARG A 737 -3.80 -23.16 -20.97
N ILE A 738 -3.06 -22.43 -21.80
CA ILE A 738 -3.58 -21.36 -22.68
C ILE A 738 -4.76 -21.85 -23.53
N LEU A 739 -4.65 -23.02 -24.14
CA LEU A 739 -5.72 -23.58 -24.97
C LEU A 739 -7.04 -23.71 -24.20
N VAL A 740 -6.99 -24.17 -22.95
CA VAL A 740 -8.19 -24.36 -22.13
C VAL A 740 -8.79 -23.00 -21.71
N LYS A 741 -7.96 -22.00 -21.45
CA LYS A 741 -8.41 -20.62 -21.22
C LYS A 741 -9.14 -20.07 -22.44
N VAL A 742 -8.52 -20.19 -23.62
CA VAL A 742 -9.10 -19.75 -24.89
C VAL A 742 -10.40 -20.46 -25.17
N THR A 743 -10.48 -21.78 -24.98
CA THR A 743 -11.71 -22.55 -25.16
C THR A 743 -12.82 -22.08 -24.20
N GLY A 744 -12.51 -21.85 -22.92
CA GLY A 744 -13.51 -21.36 -21.96
C GLY A 744 -14.02 -19.96 -22.29
N ILE A 745 -13.12 -19.06 -22.73
CA ILE A 745 -13.48 -17.71 -23.19
C ILE A 745 -14.35 -17.80 -24.45
N ALA A 746 -13.89 -18.52 -25.48
CA ALA A 746 -14.61 -18.70 -26.73
C ALA A 746 -16.00 -19.30 -26.49
N ALA A 747 -16.10 -20.35 -25.66
CA ALA A 747 -17.38 -20.96 -25.29
C ALA A 747 -18.35 -19.93 -24.67
N SER A 748 -17.84 -19.01 -23.83
CA SER A 748 -18.65 -17.96 -23.19
C SER A 748 -19.31 -17.03 -24.22
N PHE A 749 -18.55 -16.60 -25.23
CA PHE A 749 -19.07 -15.73 -26.27
C PHE A 749 -19.91 -16.48 -27.30
N LEU A 750 -19.53 -17.71 -27.67
CA LEU A 750 -20.24 -18.52 -28.67
C LEU A 750 -21.67 -18.86 -28.22
N VAL A 751 -21.89 -19.22 -26.95
CA VAL A 751 -23.26 -19.54 -26.48
C VAL A 751 -24.17 -18.31 -26.49
N ILE A 752 -23.66 -17.15 -26.10
CA ILE A 752 -24.41 -15.89 -26.16
C ILE A 752 -24.66 -15.49 -27.61
N ALA A 753 -23.63 -15.47 -28.45
CA ALA A 753 -23.74 -15.10 -29.85
C ALA A 753 -24.70 -16.03 -30.61
N GLY A 754 -24.65 -17.34 -30.34
CA GLY A 754 -25.56 -18.32 -30.91
C GLY A 754 -27.02 -18.05 -30.55
N PHE A 755 -27.30 -17.76 -29.27
CA PHE A 755 -28.66 -17.39 -28.84
C PHE A 755 -29.11 -16.05 -29.43
N MET A 756 -28.25 -15.02 -29.42
CA MET A 756 -28.54 -13.73 -30.03
C MET A 756 -28.84 -13.85 -31.52
N TYR A 757 -28.08 -14.68 -32.24
CA TYR A 757 -28.29 -14.98 -33.66
C TYR A 757 -29.64 -15.66 -33.88
N HIS A 758 -29.98 -16.66 -33.07
CA HIS A 758 -31.27 -17.34 -33.12
C HIS A 758 -32.43 -16.36 -32.91
N THR A 759 -32.42 -15.59 -31.81
CA THR A 759 -33.44 -14.59 -31.48
C THR A 759 -33.56 -13.54 -32.58
N SER A 760 -32.43 -13.06 -33.12
CA SER A 760 -32.42 -12.07 -34.19
C SER A 760 -33.05 -12.57 -35.48
N ASN A 761 -32.87 -13.86 -35.80
CA ASN A 761 -33.51 -14.48 -36.96
C ASN A 761 -35.02 -14.65 -36.76
N GLN A 762 -35.49 -14.94 -35.55
CA GLN A 762 -36.91 -15.01 -35.25
C GLN A 762 -37.58 -13.63 -35.40
N TYR A 763 -36.95 -12.55 -34.91
CA TYR A 763 -37.47 -11.20 -35.11
C TYR A 763 -37.45 -10.76 -36.58
N ASN A 764 -36.43 -11.17 -37.34
CA ASN A 764 -36.38 -10.93 -38.78
C ASN A 764 -37.55 -11.61 -39.50
N ARG A 765 -37.91 -12.84 -39.11
CA ARG A 765 -39.10 -13.53 -39.65
C ARG A 765 -40.42 -12.83 -39.28
N LEU A 766 -40.50 -12.25 -38.08
CA LEU A 766 -41.71 -11.59 -37.60
C LEU A 766 -41.93 -10.19 -38.22
N THR A 767 -40.86 -9.42 -38.40
CA THR A 767 -40.93 -7.99 -38.74
C THR A 767 -40.25 -7.61 -40.05
N GLY A 768 -39.45 -8.50 -40.64
CA GLY A 768 -38.53 -8.18 -41.74
C GLY A 768 -37.29 -7.39 -41.30
N ILE A 769 -37.14 -7.10 -40.01
CA ILE A 769 -36.02 -6.34 -39.45
C ILE A 769 -35.23 -7.23 -38.48
N ARG A 770 -33.94 -7.37 -38.73
CA ARG A 770 -33.04 -8.12 -37.84
C ARG A 770 -32.70 -7.29 -36.61
N GLN A 771 -33.05 -7.80 -35.44
CA GLN A 771 -32.75 -7.18 -34.14
C GLN A 771 -32.69 -8.22 -33.03
N PHE A 772 -31.79 -8.04 -32.05
CA PHE A 772 -31.65 -8.98 -30.94
C PHE A 772 -32.78 -8.86 -29.91
N SER A 773 -33.12 -7.63 -29.52
CA SER A 773 -34.16 -7.36 -28.54
C SER A 773 -34.84 -6.05 -28.88
N PRO A 774 -36.17 -6.03 -29.05
CA PRO A 774 -36.90 -4.78 -29.24
C PRO A 774 -36.95 -3.97 -27.93
N PHE A 775 -36.96 -4.66 -26.78
CA PHE A 775 -37.00 -4.04 -25.46
C PHE A 775 -35.86 -3.04 -25.25
N SER A 776 -34.64 -3.36 -25.71
CA SER A 776 -33.48 -2.46 -25.52
C SER A 776 -33.64 -1.13 -26.25
N GLY A 777 -34.29 -1.11 -27.42
CA GLY A 777 -34.58 0.13 -28.13
C GLY A 777 -35.60 1.00 -27.42
N TRP A 778 -36.68 0.38 -26.92
CA TRP A 778 -37.69 1.05 -26.09
C TRP A 778 -37.10 1.60 -24.79
N GLN A 779 -36.30 0.80 -24.09
CA GLN A 779 -35.63 1.20 -22.86
C GLN A 779 -34.69 2.38 -23.11
N MET A 780 -33.90 2.36 -24.19
CA MET A 780 -32.98 3.44 -24.51
C MET A 780 -33.71 4.75 -24.85
N ALA A 781 -34.80 4.70 -25.61
CA ALA A 781 -35.65 5.88 -25.83
C ALA A 781 -36.26 6.40 -24.52
N ASN A 782 -36.85 5.51 -23.71
CA ASN A 782 -37.40 5.86 -22.39
C ASN A 782 -36.36 6.56 -21.51
N ASN A 783 -35.15 6.01 -21.40
CA ASN A 783 -34.07 6.57 -20.59
C ASN A 783 -33.69 7.97 -21.09
N ALA A 784 -33.61 8.15 -22.41
CA ALA A 784 -33.30 9.44 -23.02
C ALA A 784 -34.40 10.49 -22.78
N LEU A 785 -35.68 10.09 -22.75
CA LEU A 785 -36.80 11.01 -22.54
C LEU A 785 -36.81 11.65 -21.15
N TYR A 786 -36.38 10.92 -20.10
CA TYR A 786 -36.20 11.51 -18.76
C TYR A 786 -35.18 12.66 -18.76
N ALA A 787 -34.14 12.57 -19.59
CA ALA A 787 -33.18 13.65 -19.77
C ALA A 787 -33.72 14.77 -20.67
N TYR A 788 -34.39 14.38 -21.76
CA TYR A 788 -34.86 15.29 -22.80
C TYR A 788 -35.95 16.26 -22.30
N ARG A 789 -36.73 15.87 -21.28
CA ARG A 789 -37.69 16.74 -20.61
C ARG A 789 -37.06 18.06 -20.15
N TYR A 790 -35.83 18.01 -19.62
CA TYR A 790 -35.15 19.16 -19.01
C TYR A 790 -34.32 20.01 -19.99
N VAL A 791 -34.39 19.71 -21.29
CA VAL A 791 -33.71 20.49 -22.33
C VAL A 791 -34.52 21.75 -22.65
N LYS A 792 -33.92 22.93 -22.46
CA LYS A 792 -34.56 24.24 -22.69
C LYS A 792 -34.59 24.63 -24.17
N ASP A 793 -33.48 24.48 -24.89
CA ASP A 793 -33.34 24.92 -26.29
C ASP A 793 -33.43 23.73 -27.26
N LYS A 794 -34.66 23.28 -27.52
CA LYS A 794 -34.89 22.11 -28.36
C LYS A 794 -34.79 22.43 -29.87
N LYS A 795 -34.88 23.70 -30.29
CA LYS A 795 -35.13 24.09 -31.70
C LYS A 795 -33.88 24.28 -32.57
N ASP A 796 -32.68 24.43 -31.98
CA ASP A 796 -31.49 24.87 -32.72
C ASP A 796 -30.55 23.74 -33.18
N LYS A 797 -30.94 22.47 -33.01
CA LYS A 797 -30.10 21.32 -33.37
C LYS A 797 -30.65 20.54 -34.58
N PRO A 798 -29.79 20.12 -35.53
CA PRO A 798 -30.21 19.45 -36.75
C PRO A 798 -30.80 18.06 -36.47
N LEU A 799 -32.12 17.89 -36.63
CA LEU A 799 -32.82 16.63 -36.44
C LEU A 799 -32.92 15.82 -37.75
N PRO A 800 -32.42 14.57 -37.79
CA PRO A 800 -32.60 13.69 -38.95
C PRO A 800 -34.08 13.53 -39.35
N SER A 801 -34.36 13.52 -40.66
CA SER A 801 -35.73 13.46 -41.20
C SER A 801 -36.57 12.31 -40.63
N ARG A 802 -35.95 11.14 -40.44
CA ARG A 802 -36.59 9.93 -39.88
C ARG A 802 -37.11 10.07 -38.45
N PHE A 803 -36.65 11.08 -37.69
CA PHE A 803 -37.11 11.32 -36.32
C PHE A 803 -38.12 12.47 -36.20
N LYS A 804 -38.39 13.23 -37.27
CA LYS A 804 -39.21 14.45 -37.21
C LYS A 804 -40.60 14.23 -36.63
N GLU A 805 -41.28 13.17 -37.05
CA GLU A 805 -42.64 12.85 -36.57
C GLU A 805 -42.61 12.49 -35.07
N LEU A 806 -41.73 11.56 -34.69
CA LEU A 806 -41.60 11.12 -33.30
C LEU A 806 -41.17 12.25 -32.35
N ASP A 807 -40.15 13.03 -32.72
CA ASP A 807 -39.68 14.17 -31.92
C ASP A 807 -40.75 15.27 -31.82
N GLY A 808 -41.53 15.48 -32.89
CA GLY A 808 -42.70 16.36 -32.87
C GLY A 808 -43.70 15.95 -31.79
N MET A 809 -44.09 14.67 -31.76
CA MET A 809 -45.00 14.13 -30.75
C MET A 809 -44.42 14.23 -29.34
N VAL A 810 -43.12 13.92 -29.16
CA VAL A 810 -42.44 14.03 -27.87
C VAL A 810 -42.40 15.47 -27.37
N ARG A 811 -42.14 16.45 -28.25
CA ARG A 811 -42.15 17.88 -27.89
C ARG A 811 -43.54 18.33 -27.48
N THR A 812 -44.56 18.03 -28.30
CA THR A 812 -45.96 18.36 -28.00
C THR A 812 -46.39 17.75 -26.67
N TYR A 813 -46.03 16.49 -26.41
CA TYR A 813 -46.27 15.83 -25.14
C TYR A 813 -45.66 16.63 -23.99
N PHE A 814 -44.36 16.91 -24.01
CA PHE A 814 -43.71 17.65 -22.92
C PHE A 814 -44.17 19.11 -22.78
N ASP A 815 -44.61 19.74 -23.87
CA ASP A 815 -45.19 21.09 -23.81
C ASP A 815 -46.58 21.07 -23.14
N SER A 816 -47.37 20.00 -23.36
CA SER A 816 -48.68 19.79 -22.74
C SER A 816 -48.60 19.32 -21.29
N THR A 817 -47.53 18.62 -20.89
CA THR A 817 -47.33 18.07 -19.54
C THR A 817 -46.36 18.90 -18.67
N LYS A 818 -46.21 20.20 -18.95
CA LYS A 818 -45.35 21.09 -18.15
C LYS A 818 -45.82 21.24 -16.71
N ASP A 819 -47.14 21.30 -16.50
CA ASP A 819 -47.73 21.43 -15.16
C ASP A 819 -47.69 20.10 -14.40
N VAL A 820 -46.64 19.93 -13.60
CA VAL A 820 -46.43 18.72 -12.78
C VAL A 820 -47.49 18.50 -11.70
N ARG A 821 -48.32 19.50 -11.36
CA ARG A 821 -49.43 19.30 -10.42
C ARG A 821 -50.57 18.52 -11.07
N LYS A 822 -50.78 18.71 -12.37
CA LYS A 822 -51.77 17.98 -13.18
C LYS A 822 -51.20 16.68 -13.75
N HIS A 823 -49.88 16.64 -13.98
CA HIS A 823 -49.16 15.51 -14.54
C HIS A 823 -48.03 15.05 -13.61
N PRO A 824 -48.36 14.46 -12.44
CA PRO A 824 -47.36 14.08 -11.43
C PRO A 824 -46.37 13.02 -11.92
N GLN A 825 -46.73 12.22 -12.93
CA GLN A 825 -45.83 11.24 -13.55
C GLN A 825 -44.53 11.86 -14.12
N GLU A 826 -44.56 13.15 -14.45
CA GLU A 826 -43.40 13.89 -14.95
C GLU A 826 -42.35 14.20 -13.87
N LEU A 827 -42.66 13.91 -12.59
CA LEU A 827 -41.71 13.96 -11.48
C LEU A 827 -40.90 12.65 -11.35
N PHE A 828 -41.31 11.57 -12.02
CA PHE A 828 -40.55 10.33 -11.97
C PHE A 828 -39.15 10.54 -12.57
N GLN A 829 -38.14 9.92 -11.96
CA GLN A 829 -36.77 9.93 -12.43
C GLN A 829 -36.25 8.50 -12.57
N ALA A 830 -35.50 8.26 -13.66
CA ALA A 830 -34.92 6.96 -14.00
C ALA A 830 -35.92 5.80 -13.80
N ASN A 831 -37.12 5.90 -14.40
CA ASN A 831 -38.19 4.89 -14.31
C ASN A 831 -38.47 4.33 -15.72
N THR A 832 -39.50 3.51 -15.91
CA THR A 832 -39.90 2.87 -17.18
C THR A 832 -41.25 3.38 -17.69
N TRP A 833 -41.79 4.46 -17.14
CA TRP A 833 -43.14 4.94 -17.48
C TRP A 833 -43.32 5.26 -18.97
N TYR A 834 -42.37 5.94 -19.62
CA TYR A 834 -42.52 6.36 -21.03
C TYR A 834 -42.56 5.19 -22.02
N MET A 835 -42.11 4.00 -21.64
CA MET A 835 -42.23 2.82 -22.51
C MET A 835 -43.53 2.03 -22.28
N TRP A 836 -44.20 2.19 -21.15
CA TRP A 836 -45.36 1.35 -20.79
C TRP A 836 -46.69 2.07 -20.82
N ASP A 837 -46.72 3.37 -20.48
CA ASP A 837 -47.98 4.08 -20.35
C ASP A 837 -48.62 4.33 -21.73
N PRO A 838 -49.90 3.95 -21.94
CA PRO A 838 -50.60 4.14 -23.22
C PRO A 838 -50.66 5.60 -23.70
N GLN A 839 -50.58 6.57 -22.79
CA GLN A 839 -50.59 8.00 -23.09
C GLN A 839 -49.19 8.56 -23.38
N SER A 840 -48.14 7.76 -23.21
CA SER A 840 -46.77 8.18 -23.51
C SER A 840 -46.58 8.41 -25.02
N PRO A 841 -45.68 9.33 -25.42
CA PRO A 841 -45.45 9.62 -26.83
C PRO A 841 -44.90 8.40 -27.59
N LEU A 842 -44.18 7.49 -26.92
CA LEU A 842 -43.68 6.25 -27.55
C LEU A 842 -44.80 5.24 -27.82
N GLN A 843 -45.78 5.10 -26.92
CA GLN A 843 -46.93 4.22 -27.16
C GLN A 843 -47.84 4.79 -28.26
N ILE A 844 -48.13 6.09 -28.22
CA ILE A 844 -48.97 6.74 -29.23
C ILE A 844 -48.31 6.65 -30.62
N TYR A 845 -47.01 6.93 -30.75
CA TYR A 845 -46.32 6.80 -32.03
C TYR A 845 -46.39 5.37 -32.58
N MET A 846 -46.15 4.35 -31.74
CA MET A 846 -46.28 2.95 -32.16
C MET A 846 -47.71 2.67 -32.65
N GLN A 847 -48.73 3.07 -31.90
CA GLN A 847 -50.13 2.86 -32.29
C GLN A 847 -50.45 3.55 -33.63
N HIS A 848 -49.99 4.80 -33.81
CA HIS A 848 -50.19 5.58 -35.03
C HIS A 848 -49.63 4.85 -36.28
N ARG A 849 -48.44 4.25 -36.16
CA ARG A 849 -47.79 3.51 -37.27
C ARG A 849 -48.58 2.26 -37.72
N PHE A 850 -49.45 1.73 -36.87
CA PHE A 850 -50.22 0.51 -37.13
C PHE A 850 -51.73 0.73 -37.23
N ILE A 851 -52.22 1.98 -37.31
CA ILE A 851 -53.65 2.26 -37.48
C ILE A 851 -54.23 1.54 -38.71
N LYS A 852 -53.45 1.40 -39.78
CA LYS A 852 -53.86 0.73 -41.03
C LYS A 852 -53.68 -0.80 -41.03
N ASP A 853 -52.99 -1.37 -40.03
CA ASP A 853 -52.77 -2.82 -39.88
C ASP A 853 -53.22 -3.26 -38.47
N SER A 854 -54.54 -3.31 -38.27
CA SER A 854 -55.14 -3.74 -37.02
C SER A 854 -54.89 -5.22 -36.70
N SER A 855 -54.50 -6.02 -37.70
CA SER A 855 -54.21 -7.45 -37.57
C SER A 855 -52.84 -7.76 -36.97
N ALA A 856 -51.91 -6.80 -36.97
CA ALA A 856 -50.57 -6.98 -36.40
C ALA A 856 -50.64 -7.26 -34.90
N SER A 857 -50.00 -8.36 -34.46
CA SER A 857 -49.87 -8.68 -33.03
C SER A 857 -49.10 -7.61 -32.26
N ILE A 858 -49.37 -7.47 -30.96
CA ILE A 858 -48.69 -6.48 -30.10
C ILE A 858 -47.17 -6.61 -30.16
N LEU A 859 -46.66 -7.85 -30.17
CA LEU A 859 -45.23 -8.13 -30.28
C LEU A 859 -44.65 -7.64 -31.61
N LYS A 860 -45.36 -7.83 -32.74
CA LYS A 860 -44.92 -7.33 -34.05
C LYS A 860 -44.86 -5.80 -34.07
N ARG A 861 -45.85 -5.13 -33.47
CA ARG A 861 -45.89 -3.66 -33.37
C ARG A 861 -44.72 -3.14 -32.55
N TRP A 862 -44.51 -3.68 -31.35
CA TRP A 862 -43.40 -3.35 -30.46
C TRP A 862 -42.04 -3.55 -31.12
N ALA A 863 -41.88 -4.70 -31.79
CA ALA A 863 -40.63 -5.04 -32.44
C ALA A 863 -40.32 -4.15 -33.64
N THR A 864 -41.32 -3.77 -34.42
CA THR A 864 -41.09 -2.95 -35.62
C THR A 864 -40.55 -1.56 -35.30
N VAL A 865 -40.98 -0.93 -34.18
CA VAL A 865 -40.51 0.40 -33.78
C VAL A 865 -39.23 0.39 -32.93
N GLY A 866 -38.86 -0.77 -32.37
CA GLY A 866 -37.70 -0.92 -31.48
C GLY A 866 -36.39 -0.33 -32.03
N PRO A 867 -35.97 -0.65 -33.28
CA PRO A 867 -34.75 -0.11 -33.88
C PRO A 867 -34.79 1.42 -34.05
N LEU A 868 -35.94 1.98 -34.41
CA LEU A 868 -36.10 3.44 -34.53
C LEU A 868 -35.94 4.11 -33.16
N TYR A 869 -36.52 3.52 -32.12
CA TYR A 869 -36.40 4.02 -30.75
C TYR A 869 -34.98 3.91 -30.20
N ALA A 870 -34.28 2.83 -30.56
CA ALA A 870 -32.87 2.70 -30.24
C ALA A 870 -32.08 3.88 -30.86
N ASP A 871 -32.22 4.08 -32.16
CA ASP A 871 -31.51 5.15 -32.87
C ASP A 871 -31.88 6.54 -32.35
N TYR A 872 -33.16 6.77 -32.03
CA TYR A 872 -33.64 8.05 -31.49
C TYR A 872 -33.12 8.31 -30.07
N GLY A 873 -33.19 7.33 -29.17
CA GLY A 873 -32.65 7.43 -27.82
C GLY A 873 -31.15 7.68 -27.82
N ALA A 874 -30.39 6.92 -28.61
CA ALA A 874 -28.95 7.13 -28.77
C ALA A 874 -28.62 8.52 -29.32
N TYR A 875 -29.40 9.00 -30.30
CA TYR A 875 -29.27 10.35 -30.82
C TYR A 875 -29.48 11.41 -29.72
N LEU A 876 -30.56 11.32 -28.94
CA LEU A 876 -30.83 12.25 -27.84
C LEU A 876 -29.71 12.24 -26.78
N ILE A 877 -29.25 11.06 -26.37
CA ILE A 877 -28.16 10.92 -25.39
C ILE A 877 -26.87 11.57 -25.92
N LYS A 878 -26.53 11.35 -27.20
CA LYS A 878 -25.34 11.95 -27.83
C LYS A 878 -25.46 13.47 -27.92
N GLN A 879 -26.65 14.00 -28.15
CA GLN A 879 -26.88 15.45 -28.23
C GLN A 879 -26.92 16.13 -26.87
N TYR A 880 -27.32 15.42 -25.82
CA TYR A 880 -27.54 15.96 -24.48
C TYR A 880 -26.89 15.10 -23.38
N PRO A 881 -25.55 14.84 -23.45
CA PRO A 881 -24.89 13.93 -22.53
C PRO A 881 -24.90 14.43 -21.09
N LYS A 882 -24.83 15.76 -20.88
CA LYS A 882 -24.88 16.37 -19.54
C LYS A 882 -26.25 16.13 -18.88
N GLN A 883 -27.34 16.41 -19.60
CA GLN A 883 -28.69 16.20 -19.11
C GLN A 883 -28.96 14.72 -18.85
N PHE A 884 -28.45 13.84 -19.71
CA PHE A 884 -28.55 12.40 -19.49
C PHE A 884 -27.81 11.95 -18.23
N ALA A 885 -26.61 12.48 -17.99
CA ALA A 885 -25.87 12.21 -16.76
C ALA A 885 -26.61 12.72 -15.51
N GLU A 886 -27.16 13.93 -15.57
CA GLU A 886 -27.80 14.60 -14.43
C GLU A 886 -29.19 14.04 -14.09
N TYR A 887 -30.03 13.77 -15.08
CA TYR A 887 -31.45 13.44 -14.88
C TYR A 887 -31.79 11.95 -15.08
N TYR A 888 -30.84 11.16 -15.59
CA TYR A 888 -31.00 9.71 -15.69
C TYR A 888 -29.89 8.96 -14.94
N LEU A 889 -28.61 9.12 -15.32
CA LEU A 889 -27.54 8.31 -14.73
C LEU A 889 -27.34 8.55 -13.24
N MET A 890 -27.32 9.80 -12.78
CA MET A 890 -27.11 10.11 -11.37
C MET A 890 -28.27 9.62 -10.48
N PRO A 891 -29.55 9.88 -10.80
CA PRO A 891 -30.66 9.28 -10.08
C PRO A 891 -30.61 7.75 -10.09
N ASN A 892 -30.23 7.13 -11.21
CA ASN A 892 -30.15 5.67 -11.30
C ASN A 892 -28.96 5.10 -10.52
N ALA A 893 -27.83 5.83 -10.43
CA ALA A 893 -26.70 5.49 -9.58
C ALA A 893 -27.04 5.60 -8.09
N LEU A 894 -27.86 6.59 -7.70
CA LEU A 894 -28.41 6.68 -6.34
C LEU A 894 -29.33 5.50 -6.04
N LYS A 895 -30.19 5.10 -6.99
CA LYS A 895 -30.97 3.85 -6.87
C LYS A 895 -30.07 2.60 -6.84
N TYR A 896 -28.90 2.59 -7.46
CA TYR A 896 -27.95 1.49 -7.29
C TYR A 896 -27.44 1.40 -5.84
N TYR A 897 -27.15 2.55 -5.24
CA TYR A 897 -26.67 2.62 -3.86
C TYR A 897 -27.75 2.29 -2.82
N VAL A 898 -28.97 2.81 -3.00
CA VAL A 898 -30.16 2.56 -2.17
C VAL A 898 -31.28 2.02 -3.07
N PRO A 899 -31.29 0.71 -3.37
CA PRO A 899 -32.22 0.14 -4.33
C PRO A 899 -33.65 0.08 -3.78
N PRO A 900 -34.65 0.60 -4.52
CA PRO A 900 -36.05 0.51 -4.11
C PRO A 900 -36.52 -0.95 -4.13
N VAL A 901 -37.43 -1.30 -3.22
CA VAL A 901 -37.97 -2.67 -3.10
C VAL A 901 -38.78 -3.08 -4.35
N GLU A 902 -39.46 -2.12 -4.99
CA GLU A 902 -40.18 -2.17 -6.27
C GLU A 902 -40.80 -3.53 -6.65
N PHE A 903 -42.14 -3.61 -6.63
CA PHE A 903 -42.97 -4.81 -6.87
C PHE A 903 -42.98 -5.84 -5.74
N LEU A 904 -41.98 -5.83 -4.85
CA LEU A 904 -41.94 -6.72 -3.68
C LEU A 904 -42.50 -6.07 -2.40
N ASP A 905 -42.83 -4.77 -2.45
CA ASP A 905 -43.36 -3.96 -1.35
C ASP A 905 -44.88 -4.10 -1.17
N THR A 906 -45.57 -4.66 -2.17
CA THR A 906 -47.00 -4.97 -2.11
C THR A 906 -47.26 -6.35 -2.71
N TYR A 907 -47.96 -7.23 -2.00
CA TYR A 907 -48.37 -8.54 -2.47
C TYR A 907 -49.35 -8.44 -3.63
N ASN A 908 -49.07 -9.19 -4.71
CA ASN A 908 -49.86 -9.21 -5.94
C ASN A 908 -50.12 -7.80 -6.53
N MET A 909 -49.15 -6.89 -6.37
CA MET A 909 -49.24 -5.47 -6.76
C MET A 909 -50.47 -4.73 -6.23
N GLY A 910 -50.98 -5.15 -5.06
CA GLY A 910 -52.13 -4.52 -4.42
C GLY A 910 -53.48 -4.94 -5.02
N LYS A 911 -53.50 -5.93 -5.91
CA LYS A 911 -54.74 -6.51 -6.46
C LYS A 911 -55.14 -7.76 -5.69
N ASP A 912 -56.42 -7.91 -5.38
CA ASP A 912 -56.98 -9.11 -4.73
C ASP A 912 -57.33 -10.23 -5.73
N SER A 913 -57.00 -10.05 -7.00
CA SER A 913 -57.36 -10.97 -8.08
C SER A 913 -56.25 -11.15 -9.12
N VAL A 914 -56.32 -12.25 -9.86
CA VAL A 914 -55.38 -12.60 -10.94
C VAL A 914 -56.06 -12.59 -12.32
N ALA A 915 -55.26 -12.44 -13.38
CA ALA A 915 -55.74 -12.55 -14.75
C ALA A 915 -56.23 -13.98 -15.11
N PRO A 916 -57.16 -14.14 -16.07
CA PRO A 916 -57.72 -15.45 -16.44
C PRO A 916 -56.69 -16.51 -16.81
N ILE A 917 -55.57 -16.12 -17.44
CA ILE A 917 -54.50 -17.05 -17.80
C ILE A 917 -53.87 -17.72 -16.58
N ALA A 918 -53.78 -17.03 -15.44
CA ALA A 918 -53.22 -17.61 -14.21
C ALA A 918 -54.19 -18.59 -13.55
N GLU A 919 -55.49 -18.27 -13.53
CA GLU A 919 -56.54 -19.19 -13.08
C GLU A 919 -56.52 -20.48 -13.90
N PHE A 920 -56.47 -20.36 -15.23
CA PHE A 920 -56.39 -21.50 -16.14
C PHE A 920 -55.09 -22.29 -15.95
N TRP A 921 -53.94 -21.61 -15.91
CA TRP A 921 -52.63 -22.27 -15.85
C TRP A 921 -52.40 -23.07 -14.58
N PHE A 922 -52.85 -22.54 -13.42
CA PHE A 922 -52.68 -23.17 -12.12
C PHE A 922 -53.92 -23.92 -11.61
N GLY A 923 -55.02 -23.92 -12.37
CA GLY A 923 -56.27 -24.58 -12.00
C GLY A 923 -56.92 -23.98 -10.74
N TYR A 924 -56.86 -22.66 -10.57
CA TYR A 924 -57.49 -22.01 -9.41
C TYR A 924 -59.02 -22.12 -9.47
N LYS A 925 -59.66 -22.32 -8.31
CA LYS A 925 -61.12 -22.36 -8.20
C LYS A 925 -61.78 -20.99 -8.35
N SER A 926 -61.00 -19.93 -8.19
CA SER A 926 -61.43 -18.54 -8.28
C SER A 926 -60.23 -17.65 -8.60
N ARG A 927 -60.47 -16.52 -9.27
CA ARG A 927 -59.45 -15.51 -9.52
C ARG A 927 -59.02 -14.74 -8.27
N LYS A 928 -59.72 -14.87 -7.14
CA LYS A 928 -59.36 -14.17 -5.89
C LYS A 928 -58.16 -14.83 -5.21
N VAL A 929 -57.20 -14.00 -4.81
CA VAL A 929 -56.06 -14.39 -3.96
C VAL A 929 -56.26 -13.91 -2.54
N THR A 930 -55.82 -14.71 -1.58
CA THR A 930 -55.96 -14.43 -0.14
C THR A 930 -54.59 -14.27 0.53
N THR A 931 -54.58 -13.57 1.67
CA THR A 931 -53.48 -13.48 2.62
C THR A 931 -54.05 -13.36 4.03
N ILE A 932 -53.26 -13.71 5.05
CA ILE A 932 -53.68 -13.55 6.47
C ILE A 932 -53.65 -12.08 6.92
N PHE A 933 -52.98 -11.21 6.18
CA PHE A 933 -52.84 -9.80 6.51
C PHE A 933 -54.07 -9.00 6.10
N LYS A 934 -54.35 -7.91 6.83
CA LYS A 934 -55.52 -7.04 6.57
C LYS A 934 -55.36 -6.20 5.31
N ASP A 935 -54.13 -5.88 4.93
CA ASP A 935 -53.78 -5.21 3.68
C ASP A 935 -52.77 -6.06 2.89
N LEU A 936 -52.48 -5.63 1.67
CA LEU A 936 -51.54 -6.32 0.78
C LEU A 936 -50.11 -5.77 0.94
N LYS A 937 -49.79 -4.98 1.97
CA LYS A 937 -48.47 -4.34 2.10
C LYS A 937 -47.44 -5.31 2.66
N VAL A 938 -46.20 -5.19 2.19
CA VAL A 938 -45.06 -6.00 2.62
C VAL A 938 -43.98 -5.09 3.20
N SER A 939 -43.99 -4.90 4.52
CA SER A 939 -42.98 -4.08 5.23
C SER A 939 -41.72 -4.86 5.62
N ALA A 940 -41.74 -6.19 5.52
CA ALA A 940 -40.64 -7.06 5.91
C ALA A 940 -39.36 -6.84 5.09
N LEU A 941 -39.41 -6.09 3.98
CA LEU A 941 -38.28 -5.81 3.10
C LEU A 941 -37.78 -4.35 3.20
N ASP A 942 -38.44 -3.50 3.99
CA ASP A 942 -38.17 -2.05 4.03
C ASP A 942 -36.76 -1.70 4.54
N PHE A 943 -36.11 -2.62 5.26
CA PHE A 943 -34.75 -2.44 5.76
C PHE A 943 -33.66 -2.72 4.70
N TYR A 944 -33.97 -3.47 3.64
CA TYR A 944 -32.98 -3.89 2.63
C TYR A 944 -32.29 -2.75 1.90
N PRO A 945 -32.97 -1.65 1.50
CA PRO A 945 -32.31 -0.53 0.83
C PRO A 945 -31.17 0.07 1.69
N VAL A 946 -31.41 0.21 3.00
CA VAL A 946 -30.40 0.67 3.96
C VAL A 946 -29.29 -0.37 4.13
N THR A 947 -29.64 -1.65 4.26
CA THR A 947 -28.65 -2.73 4.33
C THR A 947 -27.75 -2.76 3.09
N ALA A 948 -28.32 -2.62 1.89
CA ALA A 948 -27.56 -2.62 0.65
C ALA A 948 -26.53 -1.47 0.59
N ALA A 949 -26.92 -0.27 1.02
CA ALA A 949 -26.02 0.88 1.12
C ALA A 949 -24.85 0.61 2.07
N VAL A 950 -25.13 0.11 3.28
CA VAL A 950 -24.11 -0.25 4.28
C VAL A 950 -23.16 -1.32 3.74
N LEU A 951 -23.69 -2.36 3.08
CA LEU A 951 -22.88 -3.44 2.53
C LEU A 951 -21.94 -2.98 1.41
N ASN A 952 -22.40 -2.06 0.55
CA ASN A 952 -21.54 -1.48 -0.48
C ASN A 952 -20.36 -0.71 0.14
N ILE A 953 -20.60 0.10 1.18
CA ILE A 953 -19.54 0.79 1.91
C ILE A 953 -18.57 -0.20 2.55
N LEU A 954 -19.09 -1.18 3.29
CA LEU A 954 -18.27 -2.18 3.98
C LEU A 954 -17.41 -2.99 3.01
N PHE A 955 -17.96 -3.35 1.84
CA PHE A 955 -17.19 -4.03 0.81
C PHE A 955 -16.04 -3.18 0.28
N VAL A 956 -16.29 -1.91 -0.06
CA VAL A 956 -15.24 -1.00 -0.56
C VAL A 956 -14.16 -0.75 0.50
N LEU A 957 -14.56 -0.44 1.73
CA LEU A 957 -13.61 -0.23 2.84
C LEU A 957 -12.84 -1.52 3.17
N GLY A 958 -13.51 -2.68 3.09
CA GLY A 958 -12.88 -3.99 3.28
C GLY A 958 -11.81 -4.29 2.21
N VAL A 959 -12.07 -3.97 0.94
CA VAL A 959 -11.08 -4.10 -0.14
C VAL A 959 -9.89 -3.19 0.11
N ILE A 960 -10.14 -1.92 0.47
CA ILE A 960 -9.07 -0.96 0.79
C ILE A 960 -8.23 -1.47 1.98
N GLY A 961 -8.88 -1.87 3.08
CA GLY A 961 -8.21 -2.43 4.25
C GLY A 961 -7.40 -3.69 3.93
N PHE A 962 -7.95 -4.58 3.10
CA PHE A 962 -7.26 -5.79 2.65
C PHE A 962 -5.97 -5.48 1.87
N VAL A 963 -6.00 -4.48 0.99
CA VAL A 963 -4.81 -4.05 0.25
C VAL A 963 -3.80 -3.37 1.17
N VAL A 964 -4.25 -2.43 2.01
CA VAL A 964 -3.40 -1.63 2.92
C VAL A 964 -2.67 -2.52 3.93
N LEU A 965 -3.33 -3.55 4.47
CA LEU A 965 -2.79 -4.44 5.49
C LEU A 965 -1.95 -5.60 4.91
N LYS A 966 -1.57 -5.54 3.62
CA LYS A 966 -0.78 -6.56 2.89
C LYS A 966 -1.52 -7.88 2.62
N GLY A 967 -2.85 -7.87 2.63
CA GLY A 967 -3.68 -9.05 2.36
C GLY A 967 -3.37 -9.70 1.02
N ILE A 968 -2.94 -8.90 0.03
CA ILE A 968 -2.52 -9.40 -1.29
C ILE A 968 -1.40 -10.44 -1.17
N ARG A 969 -0.40 -10.15 -0.33
CA ARG A 969 0.77 -11.03 -0.12
C ARG A 969 0.45 -12.17 0.84
N THR A 970 -0.32 -11.90 1.89
CA THR A 970 -0.63 -12.88 2.94
C THR A 970 -1.63 -13.95 2.48
N TYR A 971 -2.63 -13.59 1.66
CA TYR A 971 -3.69 -14.48 1.23
C TYR A 971 -3.84 -14.53 -0.30
N PRO A 972 -2.84 -15.04 -1.05
CA PRO A 972 -2.82 -14.97 -2.52
C PRO A 972 -4.06 -15.60 -3.19
N LEU A 973 -4.65 -16.64 -2.57
CA LEU A 973 -5.88 -17.29 -3.04
C LEU A 973 -7.10 -16.34 -3.01
N LEU A 974 -7.22 -15.60 -1.91
CA LEU A 974 -8.28 -14.62 -1.70
C LEU A 974 -8.05 -13.40 -2.61
N SER A 975 -6.81 -12.97 -2.79
CA SER A 975 -6.44 -11.83 -3.66
C SER A 975 -6.92 -11.99 -5.09
N VAL A 976 -6.65 -13.16 -5.71
CA VAL A 976 -7.08 -13.45 -7.08
C VAL A 976 -8.60 -13.47 -7.20
N THR A 977 -9.27 -14.01 -6.17
CA THR A 977 -10.73 -14.06 -6.15
C THR A 977 -11.33 -12.67 -5.95
N LEU A 978 -10.72 -11.86 -5.09
CA LEU A 978 -11.18 -10.51 -4.80
C LEU A 978 -11.13 -9.63 -6.04
N LEU A 979 -10.11 -9.80 -6.89
CA LEU A 979 -10.06 -9.13 -8.19
C LEU A 979 -11.27 -9.48 -9.06
N LEU A 980 -11.69 -10.75 -9.09
CA LEU A 980 -12.90 -11.18 -9.81
C LEU A 980 -14.16 -10.54 -9.21
N VAL A 981 -14.30 -10.53 -7.88
CA VAL A 981 -15.46 -9.97 -7.17
C VAL A 981 -15.56 -8.46 -7.35
N THR A 982 -14.46 -7.73 -7.20
CA THR A 982 -14.42 -6.28 -7.42
C THR A 982 -14.72 -5.95 -8.88
N THR A 983 -14.21 -6.74 -9.83
CA THR A 983 -14.55 -6.55 -11.25
C THR A 983 -16.04 -6.81 -11.51
N LEU A 984 -16.61 -7.86 -10.93
CA LEU A 984 -18.04 -8.13 -11.00
C LEU A 984 -18.85 -6.94 -10.50
N TRP A 985 -18.48 -6.36 -9.35
CA TRP A 985 -19.17 -5.21 -8.77
C TRP A 985 -19.07 -3.96 -9.65
N ILE A 986 -17.88 -3.63 -10.17
CA ILE A 986 -17.67 -2.45 -11.04
C ILE A 986 -18.41 -2.61 -12.38
N VAL A 987 -18.29 -3.77 -13.03
CA VAL A 987 -18.93 -4.02 -14.32
C VAL A 987 -20.45 -4.09 -14.16
N ASN A 988 -20.96 -4.67 -13.08
CA ASN A 988 -22.40 -4.66 -12.79
C ASN A 988 -22.90 -3.23 -12.59
N PHE A 989 -22.22 -2.41 -11.78
CA PHE A 989 -22.56 -1.00 -11.61
C PHE A 989 -22.61 -0.26 -12.95
N GLY A 990 -21.52 -0.32 -13.72
CA GLY A 990 -21.42 0.36 -15.01
C GLY A 990 -22.44 -0.14 -16.03
N PHE A 991 -22.77 -1.43 -16.05
CA PHE A 991 -23.80 -1.97 -16.94
C PHE A 991 -25.21 -1.56 -16.49
N SER A 992 -25.52 -1.75 -15.20
CA SER A 992 -26.88 -1.63 -14.68
C SER A 992 -27.38 -0.19 -14.68
N ILE A 993 -26.55 0.82 -14.36
CA ILE A 993 -27.00 2.21 -14.33
C ILE A 993 -27.36 2.77 -15.73
N PHE A 994 -26.84 2.16 -16.79
CA PHE A 994 -27.16 2.51 -18.19
C PHE A 994 -28.29 1.65 -18.77
N ALA A 995 -28.37 0.37 -18.37
CA ALA A 995 -29.25 -0.60 -18.98
C ALA A 995 -30.73 -0.38 -18.62
N SER A 996 -31.08 -0.22 -17.34
CA SER A 996 -32.47 -0.13 -16.88
C SER A 996 -32.59 0.61 -15.54
N SER A 997 -33.82 0.96 -15.14
CA SER A 997 -34.08 1.43 -13.76
C SER A 997 -33.62 0.38 -12.75
N ILE A 998 -32.89 0.82 -11.72
CA ILE A 998 -32.44 -0.07 -10.65
C ILE A 998 -33.56 -0.34 -9.64
N ALA A 999 -33.71 -1.61 -9.26
CA ALA A 999 -34.54 -2.10 -8.18
C ALA A 999 -33.79 -3.19 -7.39
N LEU A 1000 -34.22 -3.45 -6.15
CA LEU A 1000 -33.60 -4.41 -5.23
C LEU A 1000 -33.49 -5.80 -5.87
N ARG A 1001 -34.57 -6.28 -6.50
CA ARG A 1001 -34.62 -7.59 -7.17
C ARG A 1001 -33.54 -7.78 -8.25
N PHE A 1002 -33.03 -6.71 -8.85
CA PHE A 1002 -31.95 -6.77 -9.86
C PHE A 1002 -30.55 -6.74 -9.23
N GLN A 1003 -30.44 -6.23 -8.01
CA GLN A 1003 -29.18 -6.02 -7.28
C GLN A 1003 -28.82 -7.15 -6.31
N LEU A 1004 -29.75 -8.09 -6.04
CA LEU A 1004 -29.51 -9.17 -5.08
C LEU A 1004 -28.29 -10.03 -5.42
N PHE A 1005 -28.03 -10.33 -6.70
CA PHE A 1005 -26.86 -11.13 -7.09
C PHE A 1005 -25.53 -10.48 -6.69
N PRO A 1006 -25.16 -9.27 -7.19
CA PRO A 1006 -23.92 -8.62 -6.79
C PRO A 1006 -23.88 -8.31 -5.29
N LEU A 1007 -25.03 -8.03 -4.65
CA LEU A 1007 -25.10 -7.77 -3.21
C LEU A 1007 -24.77 -8.99 -2.35
N LEU A 1008 -25.24 -10.19 -2.72
CA LEU A 1008 -24.91 -11.42 -1.99
C LEU A 1008 -23.43 -11.77 -2.11
N VAL A 1009 -22.84 -11.56 -3.30
CA VAL A 1009 -21.41 -11.79 -3.50
C VAL A 1009 -20.59 -10.76 -2.71
N SER A 1010 -20.91 -9.47 -2.82
CA SER A 1010 -20.18 -8.42 -2.09
C SER A 1010 -20.35 -8.53 -0.58
N PHE A 1011 -21.52 -8.92 -0.08
CA PHE A 1011 -21.75 -9.25 1.33
C PHE A 1011 -20.80 -10.35 1.81
N ALA A 1012 -20.75 -11.46 1.08
CA ALA A 1012 -20.00 -12.63 1.52
C ALA A 1012 -18.50 -12.34 1.57
N PHE A 1013 -17.95 -11.71 0.53
CA PHE A 1013 -16.56 -11.29 0.52
C PHE A 1013 -16.29 -10.11 1.46
N GLY A 1014 -17.25 -9.20 1.66
CA GLY A 1014 -17.18 -8.13 2.65
C GLY A 1014 -16.93 -8.68 4.07
N LEU A 1015 -17.64 -9.73 4.48
CA LEU A 1015 -17.41 -10.38 5.76
C LEU A 1015 -16.02 -11.08 5.84
N LEU A 1016 -15.55 -11.71 4.76
CA LEU A 1016 -14.19 -12.28 4.71
C LEU A 1016 -13.12 -11.20 4.87
N LEU A 1017 -13.32 -10.03 4.24
CA LEU A 1017 -12.40 -8.90 4.32
C LEU A 1017 -12.42 -8.27 5.72
N LEU A 1018 -13.60 -8.11 6.32
CA LEU A 1018 -13.74 -7.61 7.70
C LEU A 1018 -13.04 -8.54 8.69
N GLU A 1019 -13.18 -9.87 8.55
CA GLU A 1019 -12.45 -10.82 9.38
C GLU A 1019 -10.94 -10.68 9.22
N TYR A 1020 -10.47 -10.50 7.98
CA TYR A 1020 -9.06 -10.28 7.72
C TYR A 1020 -8.57 -8.98 8.37
N VAL A 1021 -9.27 -7.87 8.18
CA VAL A 1021 -8.94 -6.57 8.79
C VAL A 1021 -8.91 -6.69 10.31
N TRP A 1022 -9.89 -7.37 10.90
CA TRP A 1022 -9.94 -7.63 12.34
C TRP A 1022 -8.75 -8.45 12.83
N LYS A 1023 -8.44 -9.56 12.17
CA LYS A 1023 -7.28 -10.40 12.53
C LYS A 1023 -5.98 -9.62 12.41
N ALA A 1024 -5.79 -8.92 11.30
CA ALA A 1024 -4.61 -8.09 11.07
C ALA A 1024 -4.46 -7.02 12.16
N ALA A 1025 -5.55 -6.40 12.62
CA ALA A 1025 -5.53 -5.46 13.73
C ALA A 1025 -5.16 -6.11 15.08
N MET A 1026 -5.63 -7.35 15.34
CA MET A 1026 -5.33 -8.05 16.60
C MET A 1026 -3.99 -8.77 16.65
N THR A 1027 -3.29 -8.95 15.51
CA THR A 1027 -1.99 -9.63 15.49
C THR A 1027 -0.82 -8.71 15.85
N GLU A 1028 -1.04 -7.40 15.94
CA GLU A 1028 -0.02 -6.41 16.36
C GLU A 1028 0.01 -6.20 17.90
N GLU A 1029 -0.90 -6.82 18.66
CA GLU A 1029 -0.96 -6.76 20.14
C GLU A 1029 -0.21 -7.90 20.86
N LYS A 1030 0.44 -8.81 20.13
CA LYS A 1030 1.36 -9.84 20.65
C LYS A 1030 2.73 -9.67 20.04
#